data_AF-A0A918YV73-F1
#
_entry.id   AF-A0A918YV73-F1
#
_cell.length_a   1.000
_cell.length_b   1.000
_cell.length_c   1.000
_cell.angle_alpha   90.00
_cell.angle_beta   90.00
_cell.angle_gamma   90.00
#
_symmetry.space_group_name_H-M   'P 1'
#
loop_
_entity.id
_entity.type
_entity.pdbx_description
1 polymer ?
#
loop_
_entity_poly.entity_id
_entity_poly.type
_entity_poly.pdbx_seq_one_letter_code
_entity_poly.pdbx_strand_id
1 'polypeptide(L)'
;MTTTPRKRTTRRPARQLDARPDTADFRDRLFEPTLVEVPARVPPDAFLRLRLPVLDQQSEGACTAFALATVAHYLLRTRRTVPDRARVSTRMLYDMARRYDEWRGEAYSGSSCRGAMKGWHHHGVCAERLWPYRTGDHVEAYTEERARDAARRPLGAYFRVNHKDLVAMHAAFAEVGILFASCAVHEDWLDPGDDGRIRWTTQDILGYHAIAIVGYDERGFWFQNSWGAKWGRGGLGHVSYDEWLQRGTDVWVARLAVPVELSCPRAVAISRSALARQAATYAQADLRPHVISLGNDGRLREDGRFGTSVEDVRNIVRNDLPRLTRGWRKKRVLLYAHGGLVPEEAAIQRVADYREALLDQQIYPLCFLWHTDFWTTVGNLLRDAGRQRAGGPLERARDLLLDRLDDTLEPLARMLGGRALWAEIKENALLATTAIRRVDGELQEAGGAARVARLLGEWMADDPDVELHVAAHSAGSVLMAPLVQLLTTDGLIEAGPAAGMLGLGRRIESLALWAPAATVALFMDSYAPAIDSGAIRRAALFTLTDRAEQADDCARIYNKSLLYLIAHALEARARDWIRPEHRHGTPLVGMARFVEADPGLRRLIESGQLDWIRSPTAGLPIGSAHAAHADRHGEFDDDCAVVAATVARILDRPHVDLRLEFHRSEAGLVACRRELTHALANEAVPAPP
;
A
#
# COMPACT_ATOMS: atom_id res chain seq x y z
N MET A 1 -25.65 -62.24 32.83
CA MET A 1 -25.57 -61.41 31.62
C MET A 1 -24.75 -60.18 31.97
N THR A 2 -23.48 -60.18 31.58
CA THR A 2 -22.52 -59.11 31.84
C THR A 2 -22.78 -57.94 30.90
N THR A 3 -23.04 -56.77 31.48
CA THR A 3 -23.29 -55.51 30.80
C THR A 3 -21.97 -54.86 30.36
N THR A 4 -21.77 -54.74 29.05
CA THR A 4 -20.65 -53.99 28.46
C THR A 4 -20.95 -52.49 28.51
N PRO A 5 -20.04 -51.63 29.02
CA PRO A 5 -20.31 -50.20 29.13
C PRO A 5 -20.18 -49.51 27.76
N ARG A 6 -21.20 -48.72 27.43
CA ARG A 6 -21.29 -47.88 26.24
C ARG A 6 -20.19 -46.80 26.30
N LYS A 7 -19.21 -46.85 25.38
CA LYS A 7 -18.18 -45.81 25.22
C LYS A 7 -18.86 -44.45 25.01
N ARG A 8 -18.67 -43.52 25.95
CA ARG A 8 -18.99 -42.09 25.76
C ARG A 8 -18.09 -41.55 24.65
N THR A 9 -18.67 -41.27 23.49
CA THR A 9 -18.04 -40.44 22.46
C THR A 9 -18.01 -39.00 22.96
N THR A 10 -16.89 -38.60 23.58
CA THR A 10 -16.58 -37.18 23.75
C THR A 10 -16.45 -36.59 22.35
N ARG A 11 -17.44 -35.79 21.94
CA ARG A 11 -17.44 -35.06 20.67
C ARG A 11 -16.21 -34.14 20.66
N ARG A 12 -15.18 -34.54 19.90
CA ARG A 12 -13.93 -33.80 19.74
C ARG A 12 -14.25 -32.45 19.06
N PRO A 13 -13.55 -31.35 19.40
CA PRO A 13 -13.76 -30.07 18.74
C PRO A 13 -13.50 -30.23 17.23
N ALA A 14 -14.43 -29.72 16.41
CA ALA A 14 -14.25 -29.68 14.95
C ALA A 14 -13.06 -28.78 14.63
N ARG A 15 -12.06 -29.33 13.93
CA ARG A 15 -10.86 -28.61 13.49
C ARG A 15 -11.07 -28.10 12.08
N GLN A 16 -10.55 -26.91 11.80
CA GLN A 16 -10.59 -26.33 10.47
C GLN A 16 -9.33 -26.68 9.69
N LEU A 17 -9.51 -27.23 8.49
CA LEU A 17 -8.46 -27.80 7.61
C LEU A 17 -8.44 -27.06 6.27
N ASP A 18 -8.03 -25.80 6.30
CA ASP A 18 -8.19 -24.84 5.22
C ASP A 18 -6.86 -24.24 4.71
N ALA A 19 -5.73 -24.95 4.82
CA ALA A 19 -4.50 -24.50 4.16
C ALA A 19 -4.68 -24.56 2.63
N ARG A 20 -4.75 -23.43 1.93
CA ARG A 20 -4.89 -23.46 0.47
C ARG A 20 -3.54 -23.72 -0.23
N PRO A 21 -3.48 -24.64 -1.20
CA PRO A 21 -2.29 -24.83 -2.03
C PRO A 21 -1.92 -23.55 -2.81
N ASP A 22 -0.63 -23.24 -2.89
CA ASP A 22 -0.16 -22.08 -3.65
C ASP A 22 -0.35 -22.31 -5.17
N THR A 23 -0.99 -21.37 -5.87
CA THR A 23 -1.01 -21.34 -7.34
C THR A 23 0.39 -21.21 -7.93
N ALA A 24 0.63 -21.70 -9.14
CA ALA A 24 1.92 -21.47 -9.79
C ALA A 24 2.17 -19.96 -10.01
N ASP A 25 3.30 -19.45 -9.52
CA ASP A 25 3.76 -18.07 -9.75
C ASP A 25 5.22 -18.12 -10.21
N PHE A 26 5.48 -17.60 -11.40
CA PHE A 26 6.82 -17.58 -12.00
C PHE A 26 7.82 -16.68 -11.25
N ARG A 27 7.35 -15.86 -10.31
CA ARG A 27 8.17 -15.01 -9.44
C ARG A 27 8.66 -15.74 -8.19
N ASP A 28 8.11 -16.91 -7.87
CA ASP A 28 8.63 -17.76 -6.81
C ASP A 28 10.06 -18.16 -7.15
N ARG A 29 11.01 -17.81 -6.28
CA ARG A 29 12.39 -18.27 -6.43
C ARG A 29 12.48 -19.70 -5.92
N LEU A 30 12.79 -20.62 -6.81
CA LEU A 30 13.05 -22.01 -6.45
C LEU A 30 14.36 -22.11 -5.68
N PHE A 31 14.38 -22.98 -4.67
CA PHE A 31 15.58 -23.36 -3.97
C PHE A 31 16.46 -24.22 -4.88
N GLU A 32 17.72 -23.82 -5.02
CA GLU A 32 18.74 -24.59 -5.73
C GLU A 32 19.71 -25.19 -4.70
N PRO A 33 19.82 -26.54 -4.61
CA PRO A 33 20.70 -27.20 -3.64
C PRO A 33 22.17 -26.80 -3.79
N THR A 34 22.84 -26.45 -2.68
CA THR A 34 24.24 -25.96 -2.70
C THR A 34 25.30 -27.07 -2.58
N LEU A 35 24.95 -28.33 -2.89
CA LEU A 35 25.78 -29.53 -2.73
C LEU A 35 26.29 -29.78 -1.30
N VAL A 36 25.54 -29.32 -0.29
CA VAL A 36 25.86 -29.66 1.12
C VAL A 36 25.77 -31.16 1.37
N GLU A 37 26.57 -31.65 2.31
CA GLU A 37 26.42 -33.01 2.81
C GLU A 37 25.06 -33.15 3.50
N VAL A 38 24.26 -34.10 3.01
CA VAL A 38 22.94 -34.42 3.55
C VAL A 38 23.08 -35.62 4.49
N PRO A 39 22.82 -35.48 5.81
CA PRO A 39 22.83 -36.60 6.73
C PRO A 39 21.83 -37.68 6.32
N ALA A 40 22.17 -38.96 6.47
CA ALA A 40 21.25 -40.06 6.13
C ALA A 40 19.97 -40.06 6.98
N ARG A 41 20.02 -39.51 8.20
CA ARG A 41 18.88 -39.35 9.09
C ARG A 41 19.07 -38.15 10.02
N VAL A 42 17.98 -37.46 10.31
CA VAL A 42 17.92 -36.40 11.34
C VAL A 42 16.73 -36.69 12.25
N PRO A 43 16.95 -37.36 13.40
CA PRO A 43 15.86 -37.68 14.31
C PRO A 43 15.33 -36.41 15.02
N PRO A 44 14.05 -36.39 15.44
CA PRO A 44 13.44 -35.21 16.04
C PRO A 44 14.01 -34.85 17.42
N ASP A 45 14.83 -35.72 18.03
CA ASP A 45 15.44 -35.51 19.35
C ASP A 45 16.24 -34.19 19.44
N ALA A 46 16.95 -33.81 18.37
CA ALA A 46 17.66 -32.53 18.33
C ALA A 46 16.72 -31.33 18.40
N PHE A 47 15.61 -31.41 17.67
CA PHE A 47 14.55 -30.40 17.71
C PHE A 47 13.86 -30.36 19.09
N LEU A 48 13.53 -31.52 19.67
CA LEU A 48 12.90 -31.61 21.00
C LEU A 48 13.77 -31.01 22.11
N ARG A 49 15.11 -31.15 22.03
CA ARG A 49 16.05 -30.52 22.98
C ARG A 49 15.98 -28.99 22.98
N LEU A 50 15.53 -28.36 21.89
CA LEU A 50 15.35 -26.90 21.84
C LEU A 50 14.18 -26.43 22.71
N ARG A 51 13.28 -27.34 23.14
CA ARG A 51 12.08 -27.03 23.95
C ARG A 51 11.25 -25.89 23.34
N LEU A 52 11.03 -25.96 22.03
CA LEU A 52 10.17 -25.01 21.33
C LEU A 52 8.72 -25.20 21.80
N PRO A 53 7.89 -24.15 21.76
CA PRO A 53 6.47 -24.29 22.10
C PRO A 53 5.78 -25.27 21.15
N VAL A 54 5.07 -26.25 21.71
CA VAL A 54 4.04 -26.99 20.96
C VAL A 54 2.79 -26.12 20.97
N LEU A 55 2.31 -25.79 19.77
CA LEU A 55 1.21 -24.84 19.60
C LEU A 55 -0.13 -25.56 19.36
N ASP A 56 -1.23 -24.86 19.60
CA ASP A 56 -2.59 -25.36 19.42
C ASP A 56 -3.47 -24.28 18.75
N GLN A 57 -3.86 -24.51 17.50
CA GLN A 57 -4.70 -23.60 16.71
C GLN A 57 -6.19 -23.69 17.07
N GLN A 58 -6.57 -24.66 17.90
CA GLN A 58 -7.95 -24.91 18.29
C GLN A 58 -8.86 -25.11 17.05
N SER A 59 -9.95 -24.35 16.93
CA SER A 59 -10.95 -24.50 15.86
C SER A 59 -10.80 -23.50 14.72
N GLU A 60 -9.78 -22.65 14.71
CA GLU A 60 -9.57 -21.64 13.67
C GLU A 60 -8.64 -22.15 12.56
N GLY A 61 -8.89 -21.71 11.33
CA GLY A 61 -8.11 -21.96 10.12
C GLY A 61 -6.71 -21.34 10.07
N ALA A 62 -6.03 -21.22 11.22
CA ALA A 62 -4.76 -20.52 11.34
C ALA A 62 -3.52 -21.42 11.13
N CYS A 63 -3.69 -22.64 10.59
CA CYS A 63 -2.62 -23.64 10.53
C CYS A 63 -1.32 -23.13 9.88
N THR A 64 -1.40 -22.35 8.80
CA THR A 64 -0.21 -21.76 8.14
C THR A 64 0.57 -20.82 9.06
N ALA A 65 -0.12 -20.00 9.86
CA ALA A 65 0.52 -19.14 10.84
C ALA A 65 1.18 -19.92 11.98
N PHE A 66 0.54 -21.00 12.44
CA PHE A 66 1.06 -21.85 13.52
C PHE A 66 2.30 -22.65 13.09
N ALA A 67 2.27 -23.23 11.90
CA ALA A 67 3.42 -23.90 11.31
C ALA A 67 4.58 -22.91 11.07
N LEU A 68 4.29 -21.72 10.54
CA LEU A 68 5.30 -20.67 10.35
C LEU A 68 5.86 -20.14 11.68
N ALA A 69 5.05 -20.04 12.74
CA ALA A 69 5.51 -19.67 14.08
C ALA A 69 6.53 -20.66 14.61
N THR A 70 6.33 -21.96 14.36
CA THR A 70 7.29 -23.02 14.72
C THR A 70 8.61 -22.83 13.98
N VAL A 71 8.55 -22.54 12.67
CA VAL A 71 9.72 -22.23 11.84
C VAL A 71 10.46 -21.01 12.36
N ALA A 72 9.75 -19.94 12.71
CA ALA A 72 10.32 -18.74 13.30
C ALA A 72 10.99 -19.02 14.66
N HIS A 73 10.33 -19.73 15.58
CA HIS A 73 10.92 -20.08 16.87
C HIS A 73 12.20 -20.91 16.71
N TYR A 74 12.21 -21.88 15.78
CA TYR A 74 13.40 -22.67 15.50
C TYR A 74 14.55 -21.81 15.00
N LEU A 75 14.33 -21.01 13.96
CA LEU A 75 15.37 -20.17 13.36
C LEU A 75 15.91 -19.12 14.34
N LEU A 76 15.04 -18.52 15.16
CA LEU A 76 15.43 -17.54 16.18
C LEU A 76 16.24 -18.18 17.31
N ARG A 77 15.86 -19.38 17.76
CA ARG A 77 16.53 -20.08 18.86
C ARG A 77 17.84 -20.74 18.46
N THR A 78 17.97 -21.17 17.21
CA THR A 78 19.17 -21.80 16.66
C THR A 78 20.15 -20.80 16.05
N ARG A 79 19.82 -19.50 16.06
CA ARG A 79 20.71 -18.43 15.64
C ARG A 79 22.01 -18.49 16.46
N ARG A 80 23.14 -18.67 15.78
CA ARG A 80 24.46 -18.84 16.41
C ARG A 80 24.90 -17.60 17.20
N THR A 81 24.64 -16.42 16.63
CA THR A 81 25.00 -15.13 17.23
C THR A 81 23.72 -14.45 17.71
N VAL A 82 23.57 -14.36 19.04
CA VAL A 82 22.41 -13.80 19.76
C VAL A 82 21.10 -14.57 19.49
N PRO A 83 20.88 -15.73 20.15
CA PRO A 83 19.62 -16.45 20.03
C PRO A 83 18.47 -15.68 20.70
N ASP A 84 17.33 -15.61 20.03
CA ASP A 84 16.10 -15.05 20.59
C ASP A 84 15.18 -16.20 21.06
N ARG A 85 14.81 -16.17 22.33
CA ARG A 85 13.96 -17.19 22.96
C ARG A 85 12.51 -16.72 23.12
N ALA A 86 12.19 -15.47 22.76
CA ALA A 86 10.85 -14.94 22.83
C ALA A 86 9.87 -15.76 21.98
N ARG A 87 8.65 -15.93 22.47
CA ARG A 87 7.57 -16.48 21.65
C ARG A 87 7.15 -15.40 20.65
N VAL A 88 7.22 -15.70 19.36
CA VAL A 88 6.64 -14.87 18.30
C VAL A 88 5.11 -14.93 18.31
N SER A 89 4.48 -13.86 17.84
CA SER A 89 3.03 -13.72 17.73
C SER A 89 2.47 -14.57 16.60
N THR A 90 1.71 -15.60 16.95
CA THR A 90 0.99 -16.38 15.93
C THR A 90 -0.15 -15.57 15.32
N ARG A 91 -0.79 -14.69 16.10
CA ARG A 91 -1.85 -13.81 15.61
C ARG A 91 -1.36 -12.87 14.51
N MET A 92 -0.20 -12.25 14.71
CA MET A 92 0.41 -11.40 13.69
C MET A 92 0.72 -12.19 12.42
N LEU A 93 1.29 -13.39 12.53
CA LEU A 93 1.57 -14.21 11.35
C LEU A 93 0.29 -14.55 10.58
N TYR A 94 -0.81 -14.80 11.27
CA TYR A 94 -2.10 -15.08 10.65
C TYR A 94 -2.71 -13.86 9.96
N ASP A 95 -2.78 -12.73 10.65
CA ASP A 95 -3.33 -11.49 10.09
C ASP A 95 -2.47 -10.99 8.91
N MET A 96 -1.14 -11.12 8.99
CA MET A 96 -0.25 -10.80 7.87
C MET A 96 -0.34 -11.83 6.74
N ALA A 97 -0.56 -13.11 7.01
CA ALA A 97 -0.78 -14.10 5.96
C ALA A 97 -2.02 -13.76 5.14
N ARG A 98 -3.15 -13.43 5.81
CA ARG A 98 -4.40 -12.98 5.16
C ARG A 98 -4.24 -11.67 4.37
N ARG A 99 -3.35 -10.77 4.82
CA ARG A 99 -3.04 -9.49 4.15
C ARG A 99 -2.34 -9.67 2.80
N TYR A 100 -1.59 -10.76 2.61
CA TYR A 100 -0.88 -11.06 1.36
C TYR A 100 -1.43 -12.29 0.63
N ASP A 101 -2.56 -12.81 1.10
CA ASP A 101 -3.18 -13.96 0.46
C ASP A 101 -3.88 -13.53 -0.82
N GLU A 102 -3.70 -14.32 -1.87
CA GLU A 102 -4.22 -14.02 -3.22
C GLU A 102 -5.73 -14.32 -3.33
N TRP A 103 -6.35 -14.81 -2.26
CA TRP A 103 -7.70 -15.41 -2.23
C TRP A 103 -8.66 -14.78 -1.23
N ARG A 104 -8.32 -13.59 -0.72
CA ARG A 104 -9.12 -12.91 0.28
C ARG A 104 -10.51 -12.55 -0.26
N GLY A 105 -11.58 -12.99 0.40
CA GLY A 105 -12.97 -12.64 0.06
C GLY A 105 -13.78 -13.74 -0.62
N GLU A 106 -13.17 -14.86 -1.01
CA GLU A 106 -13.91 -16.11 -1.22
C GLU A 106 -14.42 -16.61 0.15
N ALA A 107 -15.45 -17.46 0.22
CA ALA A 107 -16.03 -17.97 1.48
C ALA A 107 -15.04 -18.88 2.24
N TYR A 108 -13.97 -18.28 2.74
CA TYR A 108 -12.71 -18.90 3.10
C TYR A 108 -12.09 -18.15 4.27
N SER A 109 -11.70 -18.91 5.29
CA SER A 109 -11.13 -18.41 6.55
C SER A 109 -9.63 -18.63 6.68
N GLY A 110 -9.00 -19.41 5.80
CA GLY A 110 -7.60 -19.80 5.95
C GLY A 110 -6.60 -18.77 5.40
N SER A 111 -5.34 -19.20 5.24
CA SER A 111 -4.33 -18.48 4.47
C SER A 111 -3.36 -19.43 3.77
N SER A 112 -2.80 -19.02 2.63
CA SER A 112 -1.78 -19.78 1.87
C SER A 112 -0.38 -19.76 2.52
N CYS A 113 0.47 -20.73 2.17
CA CYS A 113 1.86 -20.75 2.63
C CYS A 113 2.65 -19.57 2.06
N ARG A 114 2.46 -19.25 0.77
CA ARG A 114 3.05 -18.06 0.15
C ARG A 114 2.63 -16.77 0.87
N GLY A 115 1.35 -16.61 1.18
CA GLY A 115 0.84 -15.44 1.90
C GLY A 115 1.52 -15.27 3.25
N ALA A 116 1.68 -16.35 4.02
CA ALA A 116 2.37 -16.34 5.30
C ALA A 116 3.87 -15.95 5.17
N MET A 117 4.56 -16.48 4.16
CA MET A 117 5.96 -16.14 3.89
C MET A 117 6.13 -14.67 3.45
N LYS A 118 5.26 -14.17 2.56
CA LYS A 118 5.22 -12.76 2.14
C LYS A 118 4.98 -11.85 3.35
N GLY A 119 4.00 -12.19 4.21
CA GLY A 119 3.69 -11.46 5.43
C GLY A 119 4.90 -11.33 6.36
N TRP A 120 5.57 -12.45 6.66
CA TRP A 120 6.78 -12.42 7.50
C TRP A 120 7.94 -11.66 6.82
N HIS A 121 8.09 -11.78 5.50
CA HIS A 121 9.14 -11.07 4.76
C HIS A 121 8.97 -9.55 4.79
N HIS A 122 7.75 -9.05 4.60
CA HIS A 122 7.50 -7.61 4.57
C HIS A 122 7.51 -6.96 5.96
N HIS A 123 7.02 -7.67 6.98
CA HIS A 123 6.73 -7.07 8.28
C HIS A 123 7.63 -7.55 9.43
N GLY A 124 8.32 -8.68 9.27
CA GLY A 124 8.87 -9.39 10.42
C GLY A 124 7.75 -10.01 11.28
N VAL A 125 8.06 -10.37 12.53
CA VAL A 125 7.05 -10.90 13.46
C VAL A 125 7.30 -10.39 14.88
N CYS A 126 6.29 -9.78 15.49
CA CYS A 126 6.38 -9.28 16.85
C CYS A 126 6.31 -10.44 17.86
N ALA A 127 6.65 -10.18 19.12
CA ALA A 127 6.49 -11.17 20.18
C ALA A 127 5.03 -11.29 20.63
N GLU A 128 4.62 -12.52 20.99
CA GLU A 128 3.26 -12.94 21.35
C GLU A 128 2.58 -12.01 22.37
N ARG A 129 3.34 -11.47 23.34
CA ARG A 129 2.80 -10.54 24.36
C ARG A 129 2.19 -9.25 23.78
N LEU A 130 2.63 -8.81 22.61
CA LEU A 130 2.15 -7.57 21.97
C LEU A 130 0.91 -7.81 21.13
N TRP A 131 0.76 -9.02 20.62
CA TRP A 131 -0.39 -9.43 19.81
C TRP A 131 -0.72 -10.89 20.10
N PRO A 132 -1.43 -11.15 21.21
CA PRO A 132 -1.69 -12.50 21.68
C PRO A 132 -2.70 -13.22 20.77
N TYR A 133 -2.53 -14.52 20.60
CA TYR A 133 -3.48 -15.35 19.88
C TYR A 133 -4.79 -15.49 20.67
N ARG A 134 -5.88 -15.08 20.01
CA ARG A 134 -7.26 -15.23 20.48
C ARG A 134 -8.08 -15.73 19.30
N THR A 135 -8.79 -16.83 19.52
CA THR A 135 -9.67 -17.43 18.51
C THR A 135 -10.82 -16.49 18.18
N GLY A 136 -11.14 -16.38 16.89
CA GLY A 136 -12.24 -15.57 16.38
C GLY A 136 -11.76 -14.36 15.57
N ASP A 137 -12.69 -13.74 14.85
CA ASP A 137 -12.43 -12.58 13.98
C ASP A 137 -12.28 -11.29 14.81
N HIS A 138 -11.20 -11.22 15.58
CA HIS A 138 -10.77 -10.00 16.27
C HIS A 138 -9.80 -9.22 15.37
N VAL A 139 -10.32 -8.31 14.55
CA VAL A 139 -9.44 -7.37 13.86
C VAL A 139 -8.85 -6.42 14.91
N GLU A 140 -7.54 -6.48 15.11
CA GLU A 140 -6.82 -5.56 15.99
C GLU A 140 -5.87 -4.69 15.17
N ALA A 141 -5.63 -3.45 15.63
CA ALA A 141 -4.75 -2.52 14.94
C ALA A 141 -3.31 -3.04 14.88
N TYR A 142 -2.67 -2.92 13.73
CA TYR A 142 -1.23 -3.16 13.60
C TYR A 142 -0.48 -1.88 14.01
N THR A 143 -0.27 -1.73 15.32
CA THR A 143 0.30 -0.52 15.93
C THR A 143 1.78 -0.32 15.59
N GLU A 144 2.28 0.92 15.77
CA GLU A 144 3.71 1.24 15.65
C GLU A 144 4.58 0.35 16.56
N GLU A 145 4.16 0.09 17.80
CA GLU A 145 4.88 -0.78 18.75
C GLU A 145 5.03 -2.21 18.21
N ARG A 146 3.94 -2.77 17.67
CA ARG A 146 3.94 -4.10 17.04
C ARG A 146 4.87 -4.12 15.84
N ALA A 147 4.83 -3.09 14.99
CA ALA A 147 5.71 -2.98 13.82
C ALA A 147 7.20 -2.87 14.19
N ARG A 148 7.55 -2.04 15.20
CA ARG A 148 8.92 -1.91 15.69
C ARG A 148 9.45 -3.19 16.34
N ASP A 149 8.63 -3.89 17.12
CA ASP A 149 9.02 -5.18 17.71
C ASP A 149 9.18 -6.26 16.63
N ALA A 150 8.34 -6.23 15.59
CA ALA A 150 8.42 -7.16 14.47
C ALA A 150 9.69 -6.99 13.63
N ALA A 151 10.15 -5.75 13.42
CA ALA A 151 11.38 -5.43 12.71
C ALA A 151 12.64 -6.06 13.35
N ARG A 152 12.58 -6.44 14.64
CA ARG A 152 13.65 -7.18 15.34
C ARG A 152 13.72 -8.66 14.97
N ARG A 153 12.71 -9.21 14.28
CA ARG A 153 12.66 -10.63 13.86
C ARG A 153 12.31 -10.77 12.37
N PRO A 154 13.16 -10.22 11.48
CA PRO A 154 12.87 -10.15 10.06
C PRO A 154 13.23 -11.45 9.35
N LEU A 155 12.43 -11.79 8.34
CA LEU A 155 12.75 -12.84 7.38
C LEU A 155 13.60 -12.26 6.24
N GLY A 156 14.81 -12.79 6.05
CA GLY A 156 15.77 -12.28 5.07
C GLY A 156 15.57 -12.85 3.68
N ALA A 157 15.73 -14.17 3.55
CA ALA A 157 15.56 -14.88 2.29
C ALA A 157 14.61 -16.05 2.50
N TYR A 158 13.79 -16.30 1.48
CA TYR A 158 12.96 -17.49 1.43
C TYR A 158 12.84 -17.98 -0.01
N PHE A 159 12.71 -19.30 -0.15
CA PHE A 159 12.66 -19.99 -1.43
C PHE A 159 11.62 -21.09 -1.39
N ARG A 160 10.94 -21.29 -2.51
CA ARG A 160 10.05 -22.44 -2.69
C ARG A 160 10.90 -23.66 -2.99
N VAL A 161 10.67 -24.75 -2.29
CA VAL A 161 11.31 -26.04 -2.57
C VAL A 161 10.30 -26.87 -3.36
N ASN A 162 10.76 -27.57 -4.42
CA ASN A 162 9.89 -28.48 -5.14
C ASN A 162 9.45 -29.61 -4.19
N HIS A 163 8.17 -29.62 -3.83
CA HIS A 163 7.60 -30.55 -2.85
C HIS A 163 7.59 -32.02 -3.33
N LYS A 164 7.81 -32.27 -4.63
CA LYS A 164 7.96 -33.62 -5.19
C LYS A 164 9.42 -34.07 -5.32
N ASP A 165 10.38 -33.18 -5.05
CA ASP A 165 11.80 -33.49 -5.10
C ASP A 165 12.33 -33.72 -3.68
N LEU A 166 12.35 -34.99 -3.26
CA LEU A 166 12.83 -35.36 -1.92
C LEU A 166 14.30 -34.95 -1.71
N VAL A 167 15.13 -35.02 -2.75
CA VAL A 167 16.55 -34.65 -2.68
C VAL A 167 16.68 -33.16 -2.40
N ALA A 168 15.94 -32.32 -3.11
CA ALA A 168 15.91 -30.88 -2.85
C ALA A 168 15.39 -30.56 -1.44
N MET A 169 14.37 -31.28 -0.96
CA MET A 169 13.85 -31.12 0.39
C MET A 169 14.88 -31.51 1.47
N HIS A 170 15.57 -32.63 1.32
CA HIS A 170 16.63 -33.04 2.25
C HIS A 170 17.81 -32.07 2.24
N ALA A 171 18.21 -31.58 1.07
CA ALA A 171 19.25 -30.56 0.95
C ALA A 171 18.84 -29.24 1.63
N ALA A 172 17.62 -28.74 1.36
CA ALA A 172 17.09 -27.55 2.02
C ALA A 172 17.03 -27.72 3.55
N PHE A 173 16.63 -28.92 4.02
CA PHE A 173 16.64 -29.24 5.44
C PHE A 173 18.06 -29.28 6.00
N ALA A 174 19.02 -29.91 5.32
CA ALA A 174 20.42 -29.96 5.78
C ALA A 174 21.03 -28.55 5.88
N GLU A 175 20.70 -27.67 4.94
CA GLU A 175 21.16 -26.28 4.95
C GLU A 175 20.54 -25.47 6.08
N VAL A 176 19.24 -25.63 6.36
CA VAL A 176 18.48 -24.70 7.21
C VAL A 176 18.06 -25.28 8.56
N GLY A 177 17.76 -26.57 8.60
CA GLY A 177 17.36 -27.36 9.76
C GLY A 177 15.86 -27.43 10.02
N ILE A 178 15.03 -26.77 9.19
CA ILE A 178 13.57 -26.80 9.28
C ILE A 178 12.97 -26.42 7.92
N LEU A 179 11.81 -27.00 7.58
CA LEU A 179 11.01 -26.60 6.41
C LEU A 179 9.60 -26.21 6.84
N PHE A 180 9.04 -25.21 6.18
CA PHE A 180 7.62 -24.85 6.27
C PHE A 180 6.88 -25.56 5.14
N ALA A 181 5.82 -26.32 5.44
CA ALA A 181 5.17 -27.11 4.41
C ALA A 181 3.65 -27.26 4.59
N SER A 182 2.96 -27.64 3.52
CA SER A 182 1.53 -28.00 3.52
C SER A 182 1.30 -29.33 2.83
N CYS A 183 0.23 -30.03 3.24
CA CYS A 183 -0.20 -31.28 2.63
C CYS A 183 -1.71 -31.51 2.82
N ALA A 184 -2.28 -32.35 1.97
CA ALA A 184 -3.61 -32.91 2.19
C ALA A 184 -3.61 -33.88 3.37
N VAL A 185 -4.62 -33.80 4.23
CA VAL A 185 -4.79 -34.65 5.41
C VAL A 185 -5.98 -35.59 5.25
N HIS A 186 -5.93 -36.73 5.94
CA HIS A 186 -6.97 -37.77 5.93
C HIS A 186 -7.27 -38.28 7.35
N GLU A 187 -8.14 -39.28 7.51
CA GLU A 187 -8.69 -39.70 8.81
C GLU A 187 -7.62 -40.10 9.84
N ASP A 188 -6.59 -40.84 9.44
CA ASP A 188 -5.51 -41.28 10.35
C ASP A 188 -4.64 -40.14 10.89
N TRP A 189 -4.71 -38.94 10.32
CA TRP A 189 -4.09 -37.75 10.91
C TRP A 189 -4.76 -37.33 12.21
N LEU A 190 -6.06 -37.62 12.39
CA LEU A 190 -6.81 -37.15 13.54
C LEU A 190 -6.33 -37.79 14.85
N ASP A 191 -5.77 -39.00 14.80
CA ASP A 191 -5.34 -39.79 15.96
C ASP A 191 -4.20 -40.79 15.62
N PRO A 192 -2.97 -40.32 15.32
CA PRO A 192 -1.88 -41.16 14.82
C PRO A 192 -1.19 -42.03 15.90
N GLY A 193 -1.75 -42.12 17.12
CA GLY A 193 -1.14 -42.84 18.23
C GLY A 193 0.10 -42.15 18.85
N ASP A 194 0.61 -42.71 19.95
CA ASP A 194 1.69 -42.09 20.75
C ASP A 194 3.08 -42.14 20.09
N ASP A 195 3.29 -43.01 19.09
CA ASP A 195 4.52 -43.05 18.30
C ASP A 195 4.54 -41.96 17.21
N GLY A 196 3.39 -41.32 16.97
CA GLY A 196 3.20 -40.22 16.03
C GLY A 196 3.24 -40.65 14.56
N ARG A 197 3.26 -41.96 14.25
CA ARG A 197 3.39 -42.43 12.87
C ARG A 197 2.02 -42.47 12.20
N ILE A 198 1.84 -41.65 11.18
CA ILE A 198 0.61 -41.65 10.39
C ILE A 198 0.62 -42.89 9.51
N ARG A 199 -0.46 -43.67 9.61
CA ARG A 199 -0.64 -44.87 8.79
C ARG A 199 -1.03 -44.43 7.40
N TRP A 200 -0.27 -44.88 6.41
CA TRP A 200 -0.55 -44.55 5.03
C TRP A 200 -1.27 -45.71 4.32
N THR A 201 -2.50 -45.44 3.92
CA THR A 201 -3.25 -46.13 2.88
C THR A 201 -3.96 -45.06 2.05
N THR A 202 -4.11 -45.27 0.74
CA THR A 202 -4.79 -44.27 -0.11
C THR A 202 -6.23 -44.09 0.36
N GLN A 203 -6.53 -42.89 0.87
CA GLN A 203 -7.82 -42.51 1.47
C GLN A 203 -8.34 -41.19 0.89
N ASP A 204 -9.58 -40.82 1.23
CA ASP A 204 -10.14 -39.53 0.84
C ASP A 204 -9.46 -38.35 1.56
N ILE A 205 -9.38 -37.22 0.86
CA ILE A 205 -8.85 -35.97 1.43
C ILE A 205 -9.92 -35.34 2.32
N LEU A 206 -9.61 -35.15 3.61
CA LEU A 206 -10.48 -34.41 4.54
C LEU A 206 -10.29 -32.89 4.44
N GLY A 207 -9.11 -32.46 4.03
CA GLY A 207 -8.76 -31.05 3.87
C GLY A 207 -7.26 -30.89 3.70
N TYR A 208 -6.78 -29.66 3.84
CA TYR A 208 -5.36 -29.35 3.73
C TYR A 208 -4.86 -28.71 5.03
N HIS A 209 -3.61 -28.98 5.36
CA HIS A 209 -3.02 -28.57 6.63
C HIS A 209 -1.57 -28.16 6.45
N ALA A 210 -1.13 -27.17 7.24
CA ALA A 210 0.24 -26.69 7.25
C ALA A 210 0.99 -27.18 8.50
N ILE A 211 2.25 -27.56 8.28
CA ILE A 211 3.13 -28.20 9.27
C ILE A 211 4.57 -27.66 9.16
N ALA A 212 5.37 -27.89 10.19
CA ALA A 212 6.82 -27.63 10.13
C ALA A 212 7.57 -28.96 10.11
N ILE A 213 8.34 -29.26 9.06
CA ILE A 213 9.18 -30.46 8.99
C ILE A 213 10.44 -30.21 9.83
N VAL A 214 10.68 -31.06 10.83
CA VAL A 214 11.69 -30.90 11.88
C VAL A 214 12.75 -32.01 11.90
N GLY A 215 12.63 -32.99 11.01
CA GLY A 215 13.58 -34.08 10.86
C GLY A 215 13.14 -35.06 9.78
N TYR A 216 13.95 -36.09 9.55
CA TYR A 216 13.64 -37.15 8.59
C TYR A 216 14.43 -38.43 8.92
N ASP A 217 13.93 -39.55 8.42
CA ASP A 217 14.59 -40.86 8.49
C ASP A 217 14.40 -41.60 7.14
N GLU A 218 14.82 -42.86 7.05
CA GLU A 218 14.75 -43.63 5.80
C GLU A 218 13.31 -43.86 5.30
N ARG A 219 12.30 -43.56 6.12
CA ARG A 219 10.89 -43.85 5.84
C ARG A 219 10.06 -42.60 5.56
N GLY A 220 10.50 -41.42 5.98
CA GLY A 220 9.69 -40.22 5.85
C GLY A 220 10.21 -38.99 6.60
N PHE A 221 9.30 -38.03 6.77
CA PHE A 221 9.56 -36.76 7.45
C PHE A 221 8.93 -36.74 8.85
N TRP A 222 9.70 -36.29 9.84
CA TRP A 222 9.19 -35.89 11.14
C TRP A 222 8.76 -34.43 11.09
N PHE A 223 7.59 -34.10 11.63
CA PHE A 223 7.07 -32.74 11.64
C PHE A 223 6.42 -32.37 12.97
N GLN A 224 6.43 -31.08 13.31
CA GLN A 224 5.63 -30.52 14.41
C GLN A 224 4.28 -30.06 13.88
N ASN A 225 3.22 -30.50 14.54
CA ASN A 225 1.84 -30.11 14.27
C ASN A 225 1.38 -29.00 15.24
N SER A 226 0.21 -28.42 14.96
CA SER A 226 -0.44 -27.31 15.67
C SER A 226 -1.73 -27.73 16.39
N TRP A 227 -1.82 -28.99 16.83
CA TRP A 227 -3.00 -29.56 17.51
C TRP A 227 -2.74 -29.94 18.98
N GLY A 228 -1.77 -29.25 19.60
CA GLY A 228 -1.43 -29.41 21.00
C GLY A 228 -0.54 -30.62 21.31
N ALA A 229 0.06 -30.61 22.50
CA ALA A 229 1.07 -31.60 22.91
C ALA A 229 0.51 -33.03 23.15
N LYS A 230 -0.81 -33.19 23.21
CA LYS A 230 -1.46 -34.50 23.37
C LYS A 230 -1.68 -35.22 22.03
N TRP A 231 -1.45 -34.55 20.91
CA TRP A 231 -1.61 -35.14 19.60
C TRP A 231 -0.31 -35.82 19.16
N GLY A 232 -0.40 -37.04 18.64
CA GLY A 232 0.76 -37.81 18.16
C GLY A 232 1.84 -38.00 19.23
N ARG A 233 3.10 -37.95 18.81
CA ARG A 233 4.26 -38.07 19.70
C ARG A 233 4.60 -36.72 20.32
N GLY A 234 3.83 -36.30 21.32
CA GLY A 234 4.09 -35.05 22.04
C GLY A 234 3.90 -33.78 21.18
N GLY A 235 2.99 -33.83 20.20
CA GLY A 235 2.79 -32.78 19.19
C GLY A 235 3.52 -33.05 17.86
N LEU A 236 4.32 -34.12 17.77
CA LEU A 236 5.02 -34.50 16.53
C LEU A 236 4.29 -35.62 15.79
N GLY A 237 4.39 -35.58 14.47
CA GLY A 237 3.95 -36.61 13.55
C GLY A 237 5.09 -37.10 12.65
N HIS A 238 4.89 -38.25 12.03
CA HIS A 238 5.74 -38.80 10.98
C HIS A 238 4.88 -39.17 9.77
N VAL A 239 5.21 -38.56 8.63
CA VAL A 239 4.56 -38.80 7.33
C VAL A 239 5.52 -39.57 6.43
N SER A 240 5.03 -40.65 5.82
CA SER A 240 5.85 -41.48 4.93
C SER A 240 6.22 -40.75 3.64
N TYR A 241 7.32 -41.15 2.98
CA TYR A 241 7.65 -40.57 1.66
C TYR A 241 6.60 -40.87 0.59
N ASP A 242 5.98 -42.05 0.63
CA ASP A 242 4.92 -42.44 -0.31
C ASP A 242 3.70 -41.52 -0.16
N GLU A 243 3.28 -41.25 1.07
CA GLU A 243 2.21 -40.31 1.36
C GLU A 243 2.61 -38.89 0.94
N TRP A 244 3.82 -38.45 1.29
CA TRP A 244 4.31 -37.11 0.99
C TRP A 244 4.32 -36.83 -0.52
N LEU A 245 4.84 -37.76 -1.32
CA LEU A 245 4.88 -37.64 -2.77
C LEU A 245 3.48 -37.56 -3.40
N GLN A 246 2.45 -38.09 -2.74
CA GLN A 246 1.06 -37.97 -3.22
C GLN A 246 0.33 -36.75 -2.66
N ARG A 247 0.57 -36.38 -1.40
CA ARG A 247 -0.26 -35.43 -0.64
C ARG A 247 0.40 -34.10 -0.32
N GLY A 248 1.74 -34.01 -0.36
CA GLY A 248 2.47 -32.75 -0.19
C GLY A 248 2.14 -31.76 -1.30
N THR A 249 1.97 -30.48 -0.95
CA THR A 249 1.55 -29.41 -1.85
C THR A 249 2.54 -28.25 -1.92
N ASP A 250 2.96 -27.70 -0.77
CA ASP A 250 3.91 -26.59 -0.73
C ASP A 250 5.02 -26.86 0.26
N VAL A 251 6.23 -26.45 -0.11
CA VAL A 251 7.40 -26.47 0.77
C VAL A 251 8.15 -25.17 0.57
N TRP A 252 8.49 -24.53 1.69
CA TRP A 252 9.22 -23.29 1.74
C TRP A 252 10.37 -23.42 2.73
N VAL A 253 11.50 -22.82 2.39
CA VAL A 253 12.66 -22.70 3.26
C VAL A 253 12.94 -21.23 3.54
N ALA A 254 13.33 -20.91 4.78
CA ALA A 254 13.50 -19.54 5.27
C ALA A 254 14.83 -19.34 6.00
N ARG A 255 15.42 -18.15 5.82
CA ARG A 255 16.58 -17.68 6.60
C ARG A 255 16.33 -16.28 7.14
N LEU A 256 16.64 -16.09 8.43
CA LEU A 256 16.52 -14.80 9.10
C LEU A 256 17.48 -13.76 8.50
N ALA A 257 17.06 -12.51 8.50
CA ALA A 257 17.95 -11.38 8.28
C ALA A 257 18.62 -10.92 9.60
N VAL A 258 19.57 -9.99 9.47
CA VAL A 258 20.22 -9.30 10.60
C VAL A 258 19.42 -8.07 10.92
N PRO A 259 18.80 -7.90 12.11
CA PRO A 259 18.08 -6.67 12.45
C PRO A 259 18.93 -5.43 12.19
N VAL A 260 18.49 -4.55 11.29
CA VAL A 260 19.22 -3.32 10.92
C VAL A 260 18.56 -2.14 11.60
N GLU A 261 19.22 -1.54 12.58
CA GLU A 261 18.80 -0.24 13.10
C GLU A 261 19.40 0.85 12.23
N LEU A 262 18.57 1.59 11.50
CA LEU A 262 19.01 2.78 10.79
C LEU A 262 18.80 4.00 11.66
N SER A 263 19.86 4.78 11.84
CA SER A 263 19.82 6.05 12.57
C SER A 263 19.12 7.16 11.79
N CYS A 264 18.87 6.97 10.49
CA CYS A 264 18.17 7.92 9.64
C CYS A 264 17.19 7.19 8.70
N PRO A 265 15.86 7.39 8.86
CA PRO A 265 14.84 6.83 7.95
C PRO A 265 15.03 7.27 6.49
N ARG A 266 15.68 8.42 6.25
CA ARG A 266 15.95 8.96 4.89
C ARG A 266 16.85 8.05 4.04
N ALA A 267 17.73 7.25 4.66
CA ALA A 267 18.65 6.36 3.93
C ALA A 267 17.97 5.09 3.34
N VAL A 268 16.71 4.85 3.67
CA VAL A 268 15.98 3.62 3.35
C VAL A 268 15.59 3.51 1.87
N ALA A 269 15.34 4.65 1.23
CA ALA A 269 14.85 4.77 -0.14
C ALA A 269 15.80 4.28 -1.24
N ILE A 270 17.10 4.25 -0.92
CA ILE A 270 18.17 4.31 -1.93
C ILE A 270 18.73 2.93 -2.28
N SER A 271 18.49 1.90 -1.47
CA SER A 271 19.17 0.62 -1.65
C SER A 271 18.27 -0.43 -2.32
N ARG A 272 18.81 -1.23 -3.24
CA ARG A 272 18.14 -2.42 -3.84
C ARG A 272 18.59 -3.74 -3.18
N SER A 273 19.44 -3.63 -2.17
CA SER A 273 20.02 -4.77 -1.45
C SER A 273 19.04 -5.37 -0.42
N ALA A 274 19.36 -6.56 0.10
CA ALA A 274 18.61 -7.14 1.23
C ALA A 274 18.57 -6.22 2.46
N LEU A 275 19.61 -5.40 2.68
CA LEU A 275 19.66 -4.36 3.71
C LEU A 275 18.59 -3.28 3.50
N ALA A 276 18.25 -2.97 2.25
CA ALA A 276 17.26 -1.94 1.91
C ALA A 276 15.81 -2.36 2.15
N ARG A 277 15.50 -3.64 1.90
CA ARG A 277 14.17 -4.18 2.17
C ARG A 277 13.86 -4.17 3.66
N GLN A 278 14.91 -4.35 4.46
CA GLN A 278 14.86 -4.34 5.91
C GLN A 278 14.83 -2.94 6.50
N ALA A 279 15.61 -2.02 5.93
CA ALA A 279 15.46 -0.58 6.10
C ALA A 279 14.00 -0.17 5.86
N ALA A 280 13.36 -0.72 4.83
CA ALA A 280 11.97 -0.45 4.52
C ALA A 280 10.99 -0.98 5.57
N THR A 281 11.30 -2.04 6.33
CA THR A 281 10.46 -2.49 7.46
C THR A 281 10.55 -1.53 8.64
N TYR A 282 11.72 -0.91 8.87
CA TYR A 282 11.87 0.17 9.87
C TYR A 282 11.14 1.44 9.43
N ALA A 283 11.37 1.89 8.19
CA ALA A 283 10.62 3.02 7.63
C ALA A 283 9.11 2.77 7.65
N GLN A 284 8.67 1.53 7.46
CA GLN A 284 7.26 1.18 7.55
C GLN A 284 6.68 1.45 8.95
N ALA A 285 7.39 1.15 10.04
CA ALA A 285 6.90 1.43 11.38
C ALA A 285 6.76 2.95 11.60
N ASP A 286 7.69 3.75 11.08
CA ASP A 286 7.67 5.21 11.18
C ASP A 286 6.58 5.85 10.30
N LEU A 287 6.30 5.29 9.12
CA LEU A 287 5.39 5.84 8.13
C LEU A 287 3.93 5.39 8.32
N ARG A 288 3.70 4.20 8.90
CA ARG A 288 2.35 3.64 9.08
C ARG A 288 1.39 4.60 9.82
N PRO A 289 1.81 5.34 10.87
CA PRO A 289 0.93 6.33 11.50
C PRO A 289 0.49 7.48 10.59
N HIS A 290 1.14 7.68 9.44
CA HIS A 290 0.96 8.82 8.54
C HIS A 290 0.30 8.43 7.21
N VAL A 291 -0.19 7.19 7.09
CA VAL A 291 -0.67 6.64 5.82
C VAL A 291 -2.03 5.97 6.00
N ILE A 292 -2.96 6.29 5.12
CA ILE A 292 -4.28 5.65 4.99
C ILE A 292 -4.39 5.06 3.59
N SER A 293 -4.39 3.73 3.47
CA SER A 293 -4.58 3.07 2.18
C SER A 293 -6.06 2.94 1.82
N LEU A 294 -6.41 3.37 0.62
CA LEU A 294 -7.74 3.32 0.03
C LEU A 294 -7.75 2.40 -1.19
N GLY A 295 -8.81 1.61 -1.31
CA GLY A 295 -9.04 0.71 -2.42
C GLY A 295 -9.72 1.42 -3.59
N ASN A 296 -9.90 0.70 -4.70
CA ASN A 296 -10.59 1.22 -5.87
C ASN A 296 -12.09 1.46 -5.61
N ASP A 297 -12.69 0.89 -4.57
CA ASP A 297 -14.08 1.18 -4.18
C ASP A 297 -14.19 2.36 -3.19
N GLY A 298 -13.10 3.10 -2.96
CA GLY A 298 -13.02 4.20 -2.00
C GLY A 298 -13.04 3.75 -0.53
N ARG A 299 -13.12 2.45 -0.25
CA ARG A 299 -13.07 1.92 1.12
C ARG A 299 -11.62 1.74 1.55
N LEU A 300 -11.42 1.44 2.84
CA LEU A 300 -10.11 1.14 3.38
C LEU A 300 -9.56 -0.14 2.73
N ARG A 301 -8.32 -0.06 2.23
CA ARG A 301 -7.60 -1.19 1.64
C ARG A 301 -6.76 -1.86 2.71
N GLU A 302 -7.09 -3.10 3.07
CA GLU A 302 -6.42 -3.84 4.14
C GLU A 302 -5.28 -4.74 3.67
N ASP A 303 -5.12 -4.96 2.36
CA ASP A 303 -4.04 -5.74 1.76
C ASP A 303 -2.78 -4.91 1.47
N GLY A 304 -1.70 -5.63 1.15
CA GLY A 304 -0.41 -5.02 0.84
C GLY A 304 0.31 -4.42 2.04
N ARG A 305 1.47 -3.80 1.78
CA ARG A 305 2.39 -3.38 2.84
C ARG A 305 1.81 -2.32 3.76
N PHE A 306 1.14 -1.32 3.20
CA PHE A 306 0.52 -0.23 3.95
C PHE A 306 -0.99 -0.43 4.19
N GLY A 307 -1.47 -1.68 4.04
CA GLY A 307 -2.86 -2.04 4.33
C GLY A 307 -3.36 -1.46 5.67
N THR A 308 -4.53 -0.82 5.60
CA THR A 308 -5.15 -0.03 6.66
C THR A 308 -6.56 -0.58 6.90
N SER A 309 -6.82 -1.05 8.12
CA SER A 309 -8.14 -1.48 8.60
C SER A 309 -8.86 -0.37 9.36
N VAL A 310 -10.13 -0.58 9.68
CA VAL A 310 -10.90 0.37 10.53
C VAL A 310 -10.22 0.58 11.89
N GLU A 311 -9.67 -0.48 12.49
CA GLU A 311 -8.96 -0.37 13.77
C GLU A 311 -7.62 0.34 13.63
N ASP A 312 -6.93 0.21 12.48
CA ASP A 312 -5.73 0.99 12.20
C ASP A 312 -6.05 2.50 12.14
N VAL A 313 -7.11 2.89 11.44
CA VAL A 313 -7.54 4.31 11.40
C VAL A 313 -7.88 4.82 12.80
N ARG A 314 -8.60 4.01 13.59
CA ARG A 314 -8.91 4.34 14.98
C ARG A 314 -7.65 4.51 15.81
N ASN A 315 -6.67 3.62 15.68
CA ASN A 315 -5.40 3.72 16.38
C ASN A 315 -4.61 4.97 15.97
N ILE A 316 -4.56 5.27 14.67
CA ILE A 316 -3.87 6.46 14.15
C ILE A 316 -4.47 7.72 14.79
N VAL A 317 -5.79 7.88 14.73
CA VAL A 317 -6.45 9.11 15.20
C VAL A 317 -6.54 9.19 16.72
N ARG A 318 -6.84 8.09 17.42
CA ARG A 318 -7.08 8.11 18.88
C ARG A 318 -5.83 7.89 19.72
N ASN A 319 -4.77 7.30 19.16
CA ASN A 319 -3.55 6.99 19.90
C ASN A 319 -2.30 7.65 19.30
N ASP A 320 -2.00 7.43 18.02
CA ASP A 320 -0.73 7.90 17.43
C ASP A 320 -0.68 9.42 17.31
N LEU A 321 -1.71 10.04 16.75
CA LEU A 321 -1.85 11.49 16.63
C LEU A 321 -1.71 12.19 18.00
N PRO A 322 -2.51 11.86 19.04
CA PRO A 322 -2.36 12.47 20.37
C PRO A 322 -1.00 12.20 21.02
N ARG A 323 -0.40 11.03 20.83
CA ARG A 323 0.92 10.70 21.38
C ARG A 323 2.03 11.51 20.72
N LEU A 324 2.04 11.59 19.40
CA LEU A 324 3.09 12.27 18.62
C LEU A 324 2.98 13.79 18.72
N THR A 325 1.77 14.32 19.01
CA THR A 325 1.52 15.77 19.13
C THR A 325 1.42 16.27 20.57
N ARG A 326 1.61 15.41 21.60
CA ARG A 326 1.38 15.74 23.02
C ARG A 326 2.08 17.02 23.51
N GLY A 327 3.28 17.30 23.02
CA GLY A 327 4.07 18.47 23.42
C GLY A 327 3.92 19.69 22.51
N TRP A 328 3.04 19.64 21.50
CA TRP A 328 2.90 20.71 20.53
C TRP A 328 1.99 21.82 21.05
N ARG A 329 2.31 23.07 20.71
CA ARG A 329 1.48 24.22 21.08
C ARG A 329 0.16 24.23 20.30
N LYS A 330 0.22 23.80 19.04
CA LYS A 330 -0.93 23.63 18.15
C LYS A 330 -0.75 22.31 17.41
N LYS A 331 -1.81 21.51 17.37
CA LYS A 331 -1.79 20.15 16.82
C LYS A 331 -2.27 20.23 15.39
N ARG A 332 -1.37 20.61 14.48
CA ARG A 332 -1.71 20.78 13.06
C ARG A 332 -1.76 19.43 12.37
N VAL A 333 -2.93 19.03 11.91
CA VAL A 333 -3.13 17.81 11.13
C VAL A 333 -3.26 18.21 9.67
N LEU A 334 -2.30 17.79 8.85
CA LEU A 334 -2.32 17.99 7.40
C LEU A 334 -2.87 16.73 6.74
N LEU A 335 -4.08 16.82 6.19
CA LEU A 335 -4.62 15.81 5.28
C LEU A 335 -4.01 16.03 3.89
N TYR A 336 -3.34 15.01 3.36
CA TYR A 336 -2.69 15.07 2.05
C TYR A 336 -3.19 13.98 1.12
N ALA A 337 -3.54 14.33 -0.12
CA ALA A 337 -3.76 13.37 -1.20
C ALA A 337 -2.77 13.63 -2.33
N HIS A 338 -1.97 12.61 -2.64
CA HIS A 338 -1.09 12.63 -3.81
C HIS A 338 -1.91 12.55 -5.11
N GLY A 339 -1.27 12.79 -6.26
CA GLY A 339 -1.94 12.90 -7.55
C GLY A 339 -2.59 11.65 -8.13
N GLY A 340 -2.48 10.47 -7.51
CA GLY A 340 -2.92 9.18 -8.09
C GLY A 340 -2.13 8.74 -9.35
N LEU A 341 -1.09 9.50 -9.74
CA LEU A 341 -0.37 9.29 -10.99
C LEU A 341 0.88 8.41 -10.84
N VAL A 342 1.41 8.32 -9.63
CA VAL A 342 2.70 7.69 -9.33
C VAL A 342 2.53 6.28 -8.73
N PRO A 343 3.54 5.41 -8.85
CA PRO A 343 3.55 4.12 -8.15
C PRO A 343 3.43 4.28 -6.63
N GLU A 344 2.90 3.26 -5.95
CA GLU A 344 2.73 3.28 -4.47
C GLU A 344 4.04 3.57 -3.75
N GLU A 345 5.14 2.97 -4.21
CA GLU A 345 6.47 3.15 -3.63
C GLU A 345 6.95 4.60 -3.74
N ALA A 346 6.62 5.29 -4.83
CA ALA A 346 6.96 6.70 -5.01
C ALA A 346 6.11 7.61 -4.11
N ALA A 347 4.82 7.32 -3.96
CA ALA A 347 3.94 8.05 -3.03
C ALA A 347 4.41 7.88 -1.57
N ILE A 348 4.77 6.65 -1.17
CA ILE A 348 5.34 6.35 0.15
C ILE A 348 6.66 7.07 0.36
N GLN A 349 7.53 7.07 -0.65
CA GLN A 349 8.80 7.78 -0.57
C GLN A 349 8.59 9.26 -0.32
N ARG A 350 7.59 9.85 -0.98
CA ARG A 350 7.27 11.25 -0.81
C ARG A 350 6.81 11.59 0.61
N VAL A 351 5.96 10.73 1.18
CA VAL A 351 5.56 10.85 2.60
C VAL A 351 6.79 10.80 3.51
N ALA A 352 7.75 9.92 3.22
CA ALA A 352 8.98 9.82 4.00
C ALA A 352 9.85 11.08 3.91
N ASP A 353 10.00 11.65 2.71
CA ASP A 353 10.78 12.87 2.49
C ASP A 353 10.20 14.08 3.23
N TYR A 354 8.86 14.21 3.25
CA TYR A 354 8.18 15.31 3.94
C TYR A 354 8.13 15.16 5.45
N ARG A 355 7.98 13.92 5.93
CA ARG A 355 7.55 13.64 7.31
C ARG A 355 8.42 14.32 8.34
N GLU A 356 9.74 14.16 8.25
CA GLU A 356 10.66 14.72 9.25
C GLU A 356 10.56 16.25 9.29
N ALA A 357 10.64 16.89 8.12
CA ALA A 357 10.58 18.34 7.98
C ALA A 357 9.23 18.93 8.46
N LEU A 358 8.12 18.22 8.25
CA LEU A 358 6.79 18.64 8.73
C LEU A 358 6.65 18.48 10.25
N LEU A 359 7.10 17.34 10.80
CA LEU A 359 7.02 17.09 12.24
C LEU A 359 7.85 18.09 13.05
N ASP A 360 9.02 18.49 12.54
CA ASP A 360 9.87 19.54 13.15
C ASP A 360 9.16 20.90 13.25
N GLN A 361 8.21 21.15 12.34
CA GLN A 361 7.37 22.35 12.33
C GLN A 361 6.05 22.19 13.09
N GLN A 362 5.89 21.09 13.86
CA GLN A 362 4.63 20.73 14.53
C GLN A 362 3.45 20.57 13.54
N ILE A 363 3.72 19.95 12.39
CA ILE A 363 2.72 19.57 11.38
C ILE A 363 2.72 18.06 11.24
N TYR A 364 1.58 17.43 11.49
CA TYR A 364 1.39 15.99 11.34
C TYR A 364 0.84 15.69 9.94
N PRO A 365 1.64 15.11 9.02
CA PRO A 365 1.11 14.67 7.74
C PRO A 365 0.31 13.37 7.89
N LEU A 366 -0.90 13.34 7.37
CA LEU A 366 -1.72 12.14 7.18
C LEU A 366 -2.09 12.02 5.71
N CYS A 367 -1.44 11.09 5.02
CA CYS A 367 -1.52 10.91 3.58
C CYS A 367 -2.52 9.81 3.20
N PHE A 368 -3.42 10.10 2.27
CA PHE A 368 -4.23 9.09 1.59
C PHE A 368 -3.43 8.47 0.45
N LEU A 369 -3.13 7.19 0.54
CA LEU A 369 -2.64 6.38 -0.57
C LEU A 369 -3.83 5.80 -1.31
N TRP A 370 -4.00 6.21 -2.55
CA TRP A 370 -5.16 5.86 -3.35
C TRP A 370 -4.73 5.76 -4.82
N HIS A 371 -5.34 4.84 -5.56
CA HIS A 371 -5.17 4.65 -7.01
C HIS A 371 -3.74 4.95 -7.54
N THR A 372 -2.88 3.94 -7.60
CA THR A 372 -1.47 4.10 -8.04
C THR A 372 -1.27 3.73 -9.52
N ASP A 373 -0.19 4.21 -10.14
CA ASP A 373 0.26 3.86 -11.51
C ASP A 373 -0.53 4.40 -12.73
N PHE A 374 -1.37 5.42 -12.59
CA PHE A 374 -2.10 5.97 -13.76
C PHE A 374 -1.17 6.54 -14.83
N TRP A 375 -0.06 7.19 -14.48
CA TRP A 375 0.87 7.77 -15.47
C TRP A 375 1.47 6.70 -16.37
N THR A 376 1.82 5.55 -15.79
CA THR A 376 2.32 4.39 -16.53
C THR A 376 1.28 3.91 -17.54
N THR A 377 0.01 3.84 -17.12
CA THR A 377 -1.12 3.44 -17.97
C THR A 377 -1.38 4.44 -19.10
N VAL A 378 -1.42 5.74 -18.82
CA VAL A 378 -1.57 6.78 -19.85
C VAL A 378 -0.39 6.76 -20.81
N GLY A 379 0.84 6.64 -20.30
CA GLY A 379 2.04 6.55 -21.14
C GLY A 379 2.07 5.30 -22.02
N ASN A 380 1.48 4.18 -21.59
CA ASN A 380 1.29 2.98 -22.42
C ASN A 380 0.23 3.24 -23.51
N LEU A 381 -0.90 3.82 -23.14
CA LEU A 381 -2.00 4.14 -24.05
C LEU A 381 -1.58 5.14 -25.14
N LEU A 382 -0.80 6.17 -24.79
CA LEU A 382 -0.21 7.11 -25.75
C LEU A 382 0.79 6.43 -26.68
N ARG A 383 1.61 5.50 -26.16
CA ARG A 383 2.53 4.70 -26.99
C ARG A 383 1.78 3.82 -27.99
N ASP A 384 0.68 3.22 -27.58
CA ASP A 384 -0.15 2.38 -28.45
C ASP A 384 -0.87 3.21 -29.51
N ALA A 385 -1.39 4.39 -29.14
CA ALA A 385 -1.94 5.37 -30.09
C ALA A 385 -0.89 5.79 -31.14
N GLY A 386 0.34 6.05 -30.71
CA GLY A 386 1.47 6.38 -31.60
C GLY A 386 1.83 5.23 -32.55
N ARG A 387 1.84 3.98 -32.06
CA ARG A 387 2.15 2.77 -32.86
C ARG A 387 1.09 2.48 -33.94
N GLN A 388 -0.19 2.61 -33.61
CA GLN A 388 -1.28 2.39 -34.59
C GLN A 388 -1.20 3.38 -35.76
N ARG A 389 -0.61 4.56 -35.55
CA ARG A 389 -0.34 5.53 -36.61
C ARG A 389 0.87 5.18 -37.47
N ALA A 390 1.95 4.65 -36.87
CA ALA A 390 3.17 4.28 -37.59
C ALA A 390 2.98 3.10 -38.56
N GLY A 391 1.89 2.33 -38.45
CA GLY A 391 1.52 1.25 -39.37
C GLY A 391 0.69 1.67 -40.59
N GLY A 392 0.42 2.97 -40.80
CA GLY A 392 -0.32 3.49 -41.96
C GLY A 392 0.59 4.00 -43.09
N PRO A 393 0.12 4.07 -44.35
CA PRO A 393 0.96 4.37 -45.52
C PRO A 393 1.23 5.87 -45.67
N LEU A 394 1.99 6.49 -44.75
CA LEU A 394 2.41 7.89 -44.90
C LEU A 394 3.75 8.20 -44.22
N GLU A 395 4.85 7.78 -44.87
CA GLU A 395 6.24 8.04 -44.44
C GLU A 395 6.84 9.36 -44.99
N ARG A 396 6.05 10.25 -45.63
CA ARG A 396 6.61 11.40 -46.40
C ARG A 396 6.14 12.82 -46.02
N ALA A 397 5.71 13.07 -44.79
CA ALA A 397 5.42 14.45 -44.36
C ALA A 397 5.88 14.68 -42.91
N ARG A 398 7.19 14.83 -42.70
CA ARG A 398 7.79 14.89 -41.36
C ARG A 398 7.96 16.31 -40.79
N ASP A 399 7.97 17.35 -41.63
CA ASP A 399 8.32 18.71 -41.15
C ASP A 399 7.15 19.71 -41.05
N LEU A 400 5.95 19.36 -41.54
CA LEU A 400 4.76 20.24 -41.54
C LEU A 400 3.65 19.77 -40.56
N LEU A 401 3.94 18.73 -39.77
CA LEU A 401 2.93 17.97 -39.03
C LEU A 401 3.10 17.95 -37.50
N LEU A 402 4.13 18.60 -36.95
CA LEU A 402 4.39 18.58 -35.50
C LEU A 402 3.25 19.22 -34.68
N ASP A 403 2.66 20.33 -35.13
CA ASP A 403 1.56 21.02 -34.42
C ASP A 403 0.21 20.26 -34.47
N ARG A 404 0.04 19.33 -35.42
CA ARG A 404 -1.18 18.51 -35.55
C ARG A 404 -1.05 17.11 -34.93
N LEU A 405 0.09 16.79 -34.31
CA LEU A 405 0.29 15.49 -33.66
C LEU A 405 -0.68 15.32 -32.49
N ASP A 406 -0.71 16.29 -31.57
CA ASP A 406 -1.55 16.24 -30.37
C ASP A 406 -3.05 16.15 -30.70
N ASP A 407 -3.52 16.95 -31.65
CA ASP A 407 -4.94 17.02 -32.04
C ASP A 407 -5.46 15.69 -32.62
N THR A 408 -4.56 14.83 -33.10
CA THR A 408 -4.90 13.47 -33.57
C THR A 408 -4.71 12.38 -32.50
N LEU A 409 -3.87 12.64 -31.50
CA LEU A 409 -3.67 11.75 -30.35
C LEU A 409 -4.83 11.84 -29.35
N GLU A 410 -5.39 13.03 -29.14
CA GLU A 410 -6.50 13.26 -28.20
C GLU A 410 -7.74 12.36 -28.50
N PRO A 411 -8.28 12.29 -29.73
CA PRO A 411 -9.41 11.40 -30.03
C PRO A 411 -9.05 9.92 -29.95
N LEU A 412 -7.83 9.53 -30.34
CA LEU A 412 -7.36 8.14 -30.27
C LEU A 412 -7.16 7.69 -28.83
N ALA A 413 -6.57 8.52 -27.98
CA ALA A 413 -6.39 8.24 -26.56
C ALA A 413 -7.75 8.06 -25.85
N ARG A 414 -8.73 8.89 -26.21
CA ARG A 414 -10.12 8.73 -25.75
C ARG A 414 -10.73 7.41 -26.22
N MET A 415 -10.54 7.04 -27.48
CA MET A 415 -11.05 5.79 -28.07
C MET A 415 -10.40 4.53 -27.46
N LEU A 416 -9.10 4.60 -27.14
CA LEU A 416 -8.33 3.50 -26.54
C LEU A 416 -8.57 3.32 -25.03
N GLY A 417 -9.65 3.89 -24.49
CA GLY A 417 -10.09 3.68 -23.11
C GLY A 417 -9.66 4.76 -22.11
N GLY A 418 -8.96 5.81 -22.54
CA GLY A 418 -8.46 6.85 -21.63
C GLY A 418 -9.55 7.57 -20.83
N ARG A 419 -10.73 7.80 -21.43
CA ARG A 419 -11.90 8.37 -20.74
C ARG A 419 -12.42 7.43 -19.65
N ALA A 420 -12.48 6.13 -19.93
CA ALA A 420 -12.98 5.15 -18.98
C ALA A 420 -12.05 5.05 -17.76
N LEU A 421 -10.73 4.99 -18.01
CA LEU A 421 -9.71 5.02 -16.96
C LEU A 421 -9.79 6.28 -16.09
N TRP A 422 -9.93 7.46 -16.72
CA TRP A 422 -10.08 8.71 -15.96
C TRP A 422 -11.40 8.78 -15.18
N ALA A 423 -12.49 8.25 -15.74
CA ALA A 423 -13.77 8.16 -15.04
C ALA A 423 -13.68 7.26 -13.80
N GLU A 424 -13.03 6.10 -13.92
CA GLU A 424 -12.76 5.20 -12.80
C GLU A 424 -11.95 5.89 -11.69
N ILE A 425 -10.88 6.62 -12.04
CA ILE A 425 -10.11 7.40 -11.04
C ILE A 425 -10.99 8.38 -10.28
N LYS A 426 -11.82 9.14 -10.99
CA LYS A 426 -12.70 10.12 -10.34
C LYS A 426 -13.75 9.42 -9.48
N GLU A 427 -14.32 8.32 -9.94
CA GLU A 427 -15.25 7.52 -9.16
C GLU A 427 -14.61 7.02 -7.86
N ASN A 428 -13.43 6.41 -7.96
CA ASN A 428 -12.67 5.91 -6.80
C ASN A 428 -12.31 7.04 -5.83
N ALA A 429 -11.93 8.21 -6.36
CA ALA A 429 -11.64 9.41 -5.58
C ALA A 429 -12.87 9.92 -4.81
N LEU A 430 -14.04 9.97 -5.46
CA LEU A 430 -15.27 10.43 -4.82
C LEU A 430 -15.75 9.42 -3.76
N LEU A 431 -15.70 8.13 -4.10
CA LEU A 431 -16.06 7.02 -3.21
C LEU A 431 -15.20 6.98 -1.94
N ALA A 432 -13.97 7.52 -1.98
CA ALA A 432 -13.12 7.66 -0.79
C ALA A 432 -13.88 8.30 0.38
N THR A 433 -14.80 9.21 0.08
CA THR A 433 -15.68 9.85 1.07
C THR A 433 -17.10 9.28 1.01
N THR A 434 -17.65 9.10 -0.20
CA THR A 434 -19.09 8.89 -0.39
C THR A 434 -19.52 7.42 -0.42
N ALA A 435 -18.57 6.48 -0.37
CA ALA A 435 -18.92 5.06 -0.43
C ALA A 435 -19.88 4.68 0.70
N ILE A 436 -20.87 3.89 0.35
CA ILE A 436 -21.85 3.31 1.27
C ILE A 436 -21.79 1.79 1.22
N ARG A 437 -22.24 1.14 2.28
CA ARG A 437 -22.43 -0.30 2.35
C ARG A 437 -23.77 -0.61 2.99
N ARG A 438 -24.39 -1.71 2.57
CA ARG A 438 -25.61 -2.21 3.21
C ARG A 438 -25.23 -3.26 4.25
N VAL A 439 -25.61 -3.03 5.50
CA VAL A 439 -25.42 -3.96 6.62
C VAL A 439 -26.77 -4.12 7.30
N ASP A 440 -27.26 -5.35 7.40
CA ASP A 440 -28.55 -5.68 8.01
C ASP A 440 -29.75 -4.87 7.48
N GLY A 441 -29.71 -4.52 6.18
CA GLY A 441 -30.75 -3.75 5.50
C GLY A 441 -30.56 -2.24 5.54
N GLU A 442 -29.72 -1.72 6.45
CA GLU A 442 -29.44 -0.29 6.60
C GLU A 442 -28.23 0.16 5.76
N LEU A 443 -28.29 1.39 5.23
CA LEU A 443 -27.17 2.02 4.55
C LEU A 443 -26.25 2.67 5.59
N GLN A 444 -24.98 2.29 5.55
CA GLN A 444 -23.93 2.83 6.40
C GLN A 444 -22.82 3.45 5.55
N GLU A 445 -22.26 4.55 6.03
CA GLU A 445 -21.06 5.17 5.48
C GLU A 445 -19.90 4.15 5.49
N ALA A 446 -19.19 4.06 4.37
CA ALA A 446 -18.10 3.12 4.12
C ALA A 446 -16.84 3.75 3.52
N GLY A 447 -16.89 5.04 3.14
CA GLY A 447 -15.74 5.78 2.62
C GLY A 447 -14.58 5.83 3.63
N GLY A 448 -13.39 5.43 3.20
CA GLY A 448 -12.21 5.41 4.07
C GLY A 448 -11.78 6.80 4.54
N ALA A 449 -11.84 7.81 3.66
CA ALA A 449 -11.57 9.20 3.99
C ALA A 449 -12.65 9.81 4.89
N ALA A 450 -13.93 9.46 4.66
CA ALA A 450 -15.02 9.90 5.55
C ALA A 450 -14.82 9.38 6.97
N ARG A 451 -14.43 8.10 7.13
CA ARG A 451 -14.10 7.54 8.46
C ARG A 451 -12.99 8.33 9.18
N VAL A 452 -11.94 8.72 8.46
CA VAL A 452 -10.87 9.58 9.00
C VAL A 452 -11.44 10.93 9.45
N ALA A 453 -12.25 11.58 8.61
CA ALA A 453 -12.89 12.86 8.94
C ALA A 453 -13.82 12.76 10.15
N ARG A 454 -14.59 11.68 10.31
CA ARG A 454 -15.43 11.48 11.51
C ARG A 454 -14.61 11.44 12.78
N LEU A 455 -13.55 10.62 12.80
CA LEU A 455 -12.68 10.47 13.98
C LEU A 455 -11.89 11.75 14.29
N LEU A 456 -11.40 12.46 13.26
CA LEU A 456 -10.77 13.76 13.45
C LEU A 456 -11.76 14.80 13.94
N GLY A 457 -12.99 14.79 13.41
CA GLY A 457 -14.07 15.66 13.84
C GLY A 457 -14.45 15.46 15.30
N GLU A 458 -14.43 14.22 15.81
CA GLU A 458 -14.56 13.91 17.25
C GLU A 458 -13.39 14.52 18.05
N TRP A 459 -12.15 14.26 17.64
CA TRP A 459 -10.98 14.77 18.37
C TRP A 459 -10.91 16.30 18.40
N MET A 460 -11.25 16.97 17.29
CA MET A 460 -11.35 18.43 17.22
C MET A 460 -12.46 19.00 18.11
N ALA A 461 -13.50 18.22 18.41
CA ALA A 461 -14.55 18.63 19.35
C ALA A 461 -14.00 18.67 20.79
N ASP A 462 -13.18 17.67 21.12
CA ASP A 462 -12.64 17.46 22.46
C ASP A 462 -11.39 18.34 22.73
N ASP A 463 -10.69 18.73 21.68
CA ASP A 463 -9.37 19.37 21.75
C ASP A 463 -9.28 20.61 20.83
N PRO A 464 -9.52 21.83 21.36
CA PRO A 464 -9.57 23.06 20.56
C PRO A 464 -8.21 23.50 20.01
N ASP A 465 -7.11 22.83 20.39
CA ASP A 465 -5.78 23.08 19.84
C ASP A 465 -5.48 22.29 18.56
N VAL A 466 -6.41 21.43 18.12
CA VAL A 466 -6.31 20.70 16.86
C VAL A 466 -6.71 21.61 15.68
N GLU A 467 -5.77 21.85 14.79
CA GLU A 467 -5.95 22.62 13.56
C GLU A 467 -5.95 21.68 12.36
N LEU A 468 -6.92 21.80 11.47
CA LEU A 468 -7.02 20.99 10.26
C LEU A 468 -6.51 21.75 9.04
N HIS A 469 -5.63 21.12 8.27
CA HIS A 469 -5.08 21.65 7.04
C HIS A 469 -5.25 20.61 5.92
N VAL A 470 -5.44 21.07 4.69
CA VAL A 470 -5.63 20.19 3.53
C VAL A 470 -4.65 20.58 2.43
N ALA A 471 -3.94 19.59 1.88
CA ALA A 471 -3.17 19.73 0.66
C ALA A 471 -3.52 18.64 -0.34
N ALA A 472 -3.56 18.96 -1.62
CA ALA A 472 -3.86 17.98 -2.66
C ALA A 472 -3.14 18.30 -3.96
N HIS A 473 -2.54 17.30 -4.59
CA HIS A 473 -1.91 17.43 -5.91
C HIS A 473 -2.77 16.79 -6.98
N SER A 474 -2.85 17.37 -8.18
CA SER A 474 -3.42 16.72 -9.37
C SER A 474 -4.78 16.06 -9.10
N ALA A 475 -4.97 14.76 -9.36
CA ALA A 475 -6.24 14.07 -9.11
C ALA A 475 -6.61 13.95 -7.62
N GLY A 476 -5.65 14.16 -6.71
CA GLY A 476 -5.91 14.21 -5.27
C GLY A 476 -6.89 15.32 -4.90
N SER A 477 -6.98 16.39 -5.71
CA SER A 477 -8.00 17.42 -5.54
C SER A 477 -9.43 16.93 -5.82
N VAL A 478 -9.59 15.85 -6.58
CA VAL A 478 -10.90 15.20 -6.78
C VAL A 478 -11.28 14.41 -5.54
N LEU A 479 -10.32 13.70 -4.92
CA LEU A 479 -10.54 12.95 -3.68
C LEU A 479 -10.90 13.88 -2.52
N MET A 480 -10.19 15.00 -2.42
CA MET A 480 -10.41 15.98 -1.34
C MET A 480 -11.72 16.77 -1.48
N ALA A 481 -12.34 16.82 -2.65
CA ALA A 481 -13.55 17.63 -2.89
C ALA A 481 -14.73 17.22 -1.98
N PRO A 482 -15.23 15.96 -2.00
CA PRO A 482 -16.29 15.55 -1.08
C PRO A 482 -15.82 15.55 0.38
N LEU A 483 -14.53 15.32 0.65
CA LEU A 483 -13.99 15.33 2.00
C LEU A 483 -14.05 16.73 2.63
N VAL A 484 -13.65 17.75 1.88
CA VAL A 484 -13.76 19.16 2.30
C VAL A 484 -15.22 19.50 2.54
N GLN A 485 -16.11 19.13 1.63
CA GLN A 485 -17.54 19.37 1.80
C GLN A 485 -18.10 18.70 3.07
N LEU A 486 -17.72 17.45 3.32
CA LEU A 486 -18.06 16.71 4.54
C LEU A 486 -17.54 17.38 5.81
N LEU A 487 -16.31 17.90 5.78
CA LEU A 487 -15.68 18.55 6.92
C LEU A 487 -16.35 19.89 7.24
N THR A 488 -16.63 20.72 6.25
CA THR A 488 -16.98 22.13 6.44
C THR A 488 -18.48 22.41 6.51
N THR A 489 -19.31 21.58 5.90
CA THR A 489 -20.77 21.77 5.94
C THR A 489 -21.29 21.43 7.33
N ASP A 490 -22.17 22.25 7.88
CA ASP A 490 -22.85 21.97 9.15
C ASP A 490 -24.24 21.38 8.86
N GLY A 491 -24.51 20.17 9.33
CA GLY A 491 -25.77 19.47 9.06
C GLY A 491 -25.82 18.79 7.68
N LEU A 492 -27.03 18.63 7.12
CA LEU A 492 -27.24 17.88 5.88
C LEU A 492 -26.61 18.58 4.67
N ILE A 493 -25.85 17.83 3.87
CA ILE A 493 -25.28 18.32 2.61
C ILE A 493 -26.34 18.16 1.51
N GLU A 494 -26.87 19.27 0.99
CA GLU A 494 -27.99 19.24 0.03
C GLU A 494 -27.57 18.94 -1.41
N ALA A 495 -26.37 19.37 -1.82
CA ALA A 495 -25.90 19.30 -3.20
C ALA A 495 -24.38 19.05 -3.28
N GLY A 496 -23.86 18.80 -4.47
CA GLY A 496 -22.43 18.55 -4.69
C GLY A 496 -22.05 17.07 -4.46
N PRO A 497 -20.73 16.77 -4.47
CA PRO A 497 -20.26 15.39 -4.50
C PRO A 497 -20.59 14.60 -3.22
N ALA A 498 -20.75 15.23 -2.06
CA ALA A 498 -21.11 14.59 -0.79
C ALA A 498 -22.59 14.74 -0.41
N ALA A 499 -23.47 15.05 -1.39
CA ALA A 499 -24.91 15.21 -1.14
C ALA A 499 -25.53 14.01 -0.42
N GLY A 500 -26.39 14.28 0.55
CA GLY A 500 -27.05 13.28 1.40
C GLY A 500 -26.23 12.83 2.61
N MET A 501 -24.97 13.24 2.74
CA MET A 501 -24.17 13.00 3.94
C MET A 501 -24.44 14.08 5.00
N LEU A 502 -24.19 13.74 6.27
CA LEU A 502 -24.21 14.69 7.38
C LEU A 502 -22.82 15.32 7.54
N GLY A 503 -22.70 16.62 7.29
CA GLY A 503 -21.49 17.39 7.48
C GLY A 503 -21.09 17.58 8.95
N LEU A 504 -19.83 17.96 9.18
CA LEU A 504 -19.20 18.05 10.51
C LEU A 504 -19.07 19.47 11.07
N GLY A 505 -19.32 20.51 10.27
CA GLY A 505 -19.22 21.91 10.69
C GLY A 505 -17.84 22.31 11.22
N ARG A 506 -16.76 21.70 10.73
CA ARG A 506 -15.38 21.96 11.13
C ARG A 506 -14.73 23.02 10.24
N ARG A 507 -13.80 23.77 10.81
CA ARG A 507 -12.98 24.74 10.07
C ARG A 507 -11.71 24.08 9.54
N ILE A 508 -11.31 24.49 8.35
CA ILE A 508 -10.02 24.17 7.74
C ILE A 508 -9.17 25.45 7.77
N GLU A 509 -8.05 25.40 8.47
CA GLU A 509 -7.17 26.55 8.67
C GLU A 509 -6.43 26.94 7.39
N SER A 510 -6.02 25.96 6.59
CA SER A 510 -5.45 26.23 5.26
C SER A 510 -5.75 25.11 4.26
N LEU A 511 -6.04 25.52 3.03
CA LEU A 511 -6.15 24.67 1.84
C LEU A 511 -5.05 25.04 0.84
N ALA A 512 -4.32 24.05 0.33
CA ALA A 512 -3.38 24.21 -0.77
C ALA A 512 -3.65 23.17 -1.88
N LEU A 513 -4.03 23.64 -3.07
CA LEU A 513 -4.24 22.78 -4.23
C LEU A 513 -3.09 22.97 -5.23
N TRP A 514 -2.35 21.90 -5.50
CA TRP A 514 -1.21 21.88 -6.41
C TRP A 514 -1.61 21.29 -7.76
N ALA A 515 -1.60 22.11 -8.81
CA ALA A 515 -2.02 21.73 -10.17
C ALA A 515 -3.28 20.84 -10.18
N PRO A 516 -4.40 21.25 -9.54
CA PRO A 516 -5.54 20.37 -9.33
C PRO A 516 -6.19 19.90 -10.64
N ALA A 517 -6.41 18.59 -10.77
CA ALA A 517 -7.10 17.99 -11.91
C ALA A 517 -8.63 17.97 -11.73
N ALA A 518 -9.16 18.61 -10.68
CA ALA A 518 -10.58 18.80 -10.49
C ALA A 518 -11.16 19.72 -11.58
N THR A 519 -12.39 19.42 -12.00
CA THR A 519 -13.13 20.32 -12.89
C THR A 519 -13.49 21.61 -12.15
N VAL A 520 -13.64 22.71 -12.89
CA VAL A 520 -14.13 23.97 -12.30
C VAL A 520 -15.49 23.76 -11.63
N ALA A 521 -16.39 22.98 -12.24
CA ALA A 521 -17.68 22.63 -11.64
C ALA A 521 -17.53 21.92 -10.28
N LEU A 522 -16.68 20.89 -10.20
CA LEU A 522 -16.42 20.21 -8.93
C LEU A 522 -15.83 21.17 -7.89
N PHE A 523 -14.95 22.08 -8.31
CA PHE A 523 -14.38 23.08 -7.42
C PHE A 523 -15.45 24.01 -6.84
N MET A 524 -16.34 24.51 -7.70
CA MET A 524 -17.41 25.43 -7.34
C MET A 524 -18.50 24.76 -6.49
N ASP A 525 -18.71 23.45 -6.65
CA ASP A 525 -19.68 22.70 -5.85
C ASP A 525 -19.17 22.29 -4.46
N SER A 526 -17.84 22.24 -4.26
CA SER A 526 -17.24 21.68 -3.03
C SER A 526 -16.36 22.67 -2.25
N TYR A 527 -15.36 23.27 -2.88
CA TYR A 527 -14.41 24.15 -2.20
C TYR A 527 -14.91 25.59 -2.10
N ALA A 528 -15.49 26.13 -3.18
CA ALA A 528 -15.92 27.53 -3.22
C ALA A 528 -16.92 27.90 -2.09
N PRO A 529 -17.95 27.09 -1.76
CA PRO A 529 -18.87 27.42 -0.66
C PRO A 529 -18.16 27.48 0.70
N ALA A 530 -17.16 26.63 0.91
CA ALA A 530 -16.38 26.60 2.14
C ALA A 530 -15.41 27.79 2.24
N ILE A 531 -14.87 28.26 1.11
CA ILE A 531 -14.07 29.50 1.03
C ILE A 531 -14.96 30.73 1.26
N ASP A 532 -16.12 30.78 0.61
CA ASP A 532 -17.06 31.90 0.68
C ASP A 532 -17.61 32.11 2.10
N SER A 533 -17.95 31.02 2.78
CA SER A 533 -18.43 31.05 4.18
C SER A 533 -17.33 31.32 5.21
N GLY A 534 -16.05 31.28 4.81
CA GLY A 534 -14.91 31.36 5.71
C GLY A 534 -14.66 30.09 6.54
N ALA A 535 -15.33 28.97 6.21
CA ALA A 535 -15.03 27.66 6.78
C ALA A 535 -13.61 27.19 6.40
N ILE A 536 -13.11 27.62 5.24
CA ILE A 536 -11.69 27.58 4.87
C ILE A 536 -11.09 28.97 5.10
N ARG A 537 -10.19 29.11 6.09
CA ARG A 537 -9.63 30.42 6.46
C ARG A 537 -8.65 30.96 5.43
N ARG A 538 -7.80 30.11 4.85
CA ARG A 538 -6.78 30.48 3.86
C ARG A 538 -6.77 29.45 2.73
N ALA A 539 -6.99 29.88 1.49
CA ALA A 539 -6.94 28.99 0.32
C ALA A 539 -5.83 29.42 -0.63
N ALA A 540 -5.08 28.45 -1.18
CA ALA A 540 -4.15 28.67 -2.28
C ALA A 540 -4.39 27.69 -3.42
N LEU A 541 -4.32 28.23 -4.62
CA LEU A 541 -4.34 27.51 -5.88
C LEU A 541 -2.99 27.72 -6.58
N PHE A 542 -2.25 26.63 -6.78
CA PHE A 542 -1.02 26.64 -7.55
C PHE A 542 -1.31 26.05 -8.93
N THR A 543 -1.02 26.81 -9.98
CA THR A 543 -1.14 26.37 -11.37
C THR A 543 0.17 26.60 -12.09
N LEU A 544 0.42 25.89 -13.19
CA LEU A 544 1.40 26.35 -14.15
C LEU A 544 0.87 27.60 -14.87
N THR A 545 1.79 28.41 -15.39
CA THR A 545 1.44 29.37 -16.44
C THR A 545 0.98 28.62 -17.69
N ASP A 546 0.05 29.19 -18.46
CA ASP A 546 -0.44 28.56 -19.69
C ASP A 546 0.71 28.27 -20.68
N ARG A 547 1.74 29.12 -20.70
CA ARG A 547 2.97 28.90 -21.46
C ARG A 547 3.75 27.66 -20.97
N ALA A 548 3.90 27.48 -19.67
CA ALA A 548 4.60 26.32 -19.11
C ALA A 548 3.82 25.03 -19.38
N GLU A 549 2.49 25.04 -19.22
CA GLU A 549 1.67 23.85 -19.55
C GLU A 549 1.74 23.43 -21.01
N GLN A 550 1.80 24.40 -21.94
CA GLN A 550 1.95 24.11 -23.37
C GLN A 550 3.37 23.65 -23.74
N ALA A 551 4.36 23.87 -22.86
CA ALA A 551 5.74 23.44 -23.05
C ALA A 551 6.06 22.11 -22.34
N ASP A 552 5.16 21.63 -21.49
CA ASP A 552 5.24 20.35 -20.78
C ASP A 552 4.95 19.17 -21.74
N ASP A 553 5.20 17.93 -21.29
CA ASP A 553 4.99 16.73 -22.10
C ASP A 553 4.45 15.53 -21.31
N CYS A 554 3.63 14.70 -21.97
CA CYS A 554 3.29 13.37 -21.47
C CYS A 554 4.08 12.29 -22.20
N ALA A 555 5.07 11.72 -21.51
CA ALA A 555 5.94 10.65 -22.00
C ALA A 555 6.68 11.00 -23.32
N ARG A 556 6.91 12.29 -23.59
CA ARG A 556 7.43 12.86 -24.84
C ARG A 556 6.64 12.48 -26.10
N ILE A 557 5.37 12.12 -25.93
CA ILE A 557 4.48 11.69 -27.02
C ILE A 557 3.38 12.72 -27.24
N TYR A 558 2.85 13.29 -26.17
CA TYR A 558 1.91 14.40 -26.20
C TYR A 558 2.64 15.65 -25.71
N ASN A 559 2.72 16.69 -26.53
CA ASN A 559 3.61 17.85 -26.29
C ASN A 559 2.93 18.97 -25.49
N LYS A 560 2.04 18.59 -24.56
CA LYS A 560 1.40 19.48 -23.58
C LYS A 560 1.29 18.74 -22.24
N SER A 561 0.92 19.50 -21.21
CA SER A 561 0.68 18.98 -19.86
C SER A 561 -0.36 17.86 -19.83
N LEU A 562 -0.32 17.07 -18.75
CA LEU A 562 -1.37 16.09 -18.47
C LEU A 562 -2.76 16.72 -18.32
N LEU A 563 -2.85 17.93 -17.76
CA LEU A 563 -4.13 18.62 -17.61
C LEU A 563 -4.73 18.98 -18.98
N TYR A 564 -3.92 19.33 -19.97
CA TYR A 564 -4.37 19.48 -21.34
C TYR A 564 -4.96 18.18 -21.90
N LEU A 565 -4.28 17.05 -21.71
CA LEU A 565 -4.79 15.75 -22.16
C LEU A 565 -6.12 15.41 -21.47
N ILE A 566 -6.21 15.64 -20.16
CA ILE A 566 -7.44 15.38 -19.39
C ILE A 566 -8.57 16.29 -19.88
N ALA A 567 -8.35 17.60 -19.94
CA ALA A 567 -9.34 18.59 -20.36
C ALA A 567 -9.84 18.34 -21.78
N HIS A 568 -8.93 18.04 -22.70
CA HIS A 568 -9.26 17.88 -24.11
C HIS A 568 -9.84 16.51 -24.46
N ALA A 569 -9.39 15.43 -23.82
CA ALA A 569 -9.68 14.07 -24.29
C ALA A 569 -10.33 13.15 -23.24
N LEU A 570 -9.89 13.20 -21.99
CA LEU A 570 -10.24 12.17 -21.00
C LEU A 570 -11.49 12.52 -20.19
N GLU A 571 -11.80 13.81 -20.06
CA GLU A 571 -13.02 14.26 -19.38
C GLU A 571 -14.31 13.87 -20.11
N ALA A 572 -15.43 13.95 -19.39
CA ALA A 572 -16.74 13.57 -19.95
C ALA A 572 -17.01 14.28 -21.28
N ARG A 573 -16.71 15.58 -21.34
CA ARG A 573 -16.78 16.41 -22.54
C ARG A 573 -15.39 16.66 -23.11
N ALA A 574 -15.12 16.06 -24.26
CA ALA A 574 -13.90 16.31 -25.02
C ALA A 574 -13.95 17.66 -25.74
N ARG A 575 -12.78 18.10 -26.19
CA ARG A 575 -12.60 19.25 -27.06
C ARG A 575 -13.36 19.06 -28.37
N ASP A 576 -14.03 20.11 -28.83
CA ASP A 576 -14.70 20.16 -30.13
C ASP A 576 -14.34 21.49 -30.82
N TRP A 577 -13.81 21.38 -32.04
CA TRP A 577 -13.32 22.52 -32.84
C TRP A 577 -14.43 23.28 -33.55
N ILE A 578 -15.60 22.65 -33.72
CA ILE A 578 -16.75 23.20 -34.43
C ILE A 578 -17.60 24.02 -33.47
N ARG A 579 -17.73 23.57 -32.23
CA ARG A 579 -18.49 24.25 -31.17
C ARG A 579 -17.58 25.21 -30.39
N PRO A 580 -17.71 26.54 -30.55
CA PRO A 580 -16.85 27.50 -29.86
C PRO A 580 -16.83 27.30 -28.34
N GLU A 581 -17.97 26.94 -27.77
CA GLU A 581 -18.15 26.70 -26.35
C GLU A 581 -17.41 25.45 -25.84
N HIS A 582 -16.94 24.57 -26.73
CA HIS A 582 -16.22 23.33 -26.44
C HIS A 582 -14.75 23.34 -26.94
N ARG A 583 -14.27 24.46 -27.48
CA ARG A 583 -12.95 24.57 -28.14
C ARG A 583 -11.75 24.21 -27.26
N HIS A 584 -11.94 24.20 -25.95
CA HIS A 584 -10.91 23.89 -24.95
C HIS A 584 -11.25 22.66 -24.10
N GLY A 585 -12.30 21.91 -24.44
CA GLY A 585 -12.72 20.74 -23.68
C GLY A 585 -13.40 21.08 -22.36
N THR A 586 -13.13 20.30 -21.32
CA THR A 586 -13.70 20.47 -19.98
C THR A 586 -12.81 21.38 -19.12
N PRO A 587 -13.35 22.47 -18.54
CA PRO A 587 -12.57 23.36 -17.68
C PRO A 587 -12.06 22.68 -16.41
N LEU A 588 -10.75 22.75 -16.18
CA LEU A 588 -10.06 22.26 -14.99
C LEU A 588 -9.52 23.44 -14.16
N VAL A 589 -9.67 23.39 -12.84
CA VAL A 589 -9.22 24.48 -11.95
C VAL A 589 -7.69 24.61 -11.90
N GLY A 590 -6.96 23.54 -12.23
CA GLY A 590 -5.49 23.55 -12.27
C GLY A 590 -4.87 24.27 -13.45
N MET A 591 -5.65 24.68 -14.45
CA MET A 591 -5.14 25.35 -15.65
C MET A 591 -5.44 26.85 -15.61
N ALA A 592 -4.38 27.67 -15.69
CA ALA A 592 -4.47 29.13 -15.61
C ALA A 592 -5.55 29.75 -16.52
N ARG A 593 -5.65 29.25 -17.76
CA ARG A 593 -6.63 29.75 -18.74
C ARG A 593 -8.10 29.61 -18.31
N PHE A 594 -8.43 28.57 -17.53
CA PHE A 594 -9.79 28.35 -17.07
C PHE A 594 -10.07 29.15 -15.79
N VAL A 595 -9.05 29.35 -14.96
CA VAL A 595 -9.12 30.27 -13.81
C VAL A 595 -9.39 31.70 -14.27
N GLU A 596 -8.73 32.15 -15.34
CA GLU A 596 -8.94 33.49 -15.91
C GLU A 596 -10.32 33.65 -16.56
N ALA A 597 -10.86 32.59 -17.16
CA ALA A 597 -12.15 32.63 -17.85
C ALA A 597 -13.34 32.61 -16.87
N ASP A 598 -13.25 31.84 -15.78
CA ASP A 598 -14.37 31.62 -14.88
C ASP A 598 -14.66 32.84 -13.97
N PRO A 599 -15.88 33.40 -13.97
CA PRO A 599 -16.22 34.55 -13.13
C PRO A 599 -16.19 34.24 -11.62
N GLY A 600 -16.52 33.01 -11.23
CA GLY A 600 -16.57 32.60 -9.84
C GLY A 600 -15.18 32.50 -9.21
N LEU A 601 -14.23 31.89 -9.92
CA LEU A 601 -12.83 31.85 -9.52
C LEU A 601 -12.20 33.24 -9.47
N ARG A 602 -12.44 34.09 -10.48
CA ARG A 602 -11.96 35.48 -10.48
C ARG A 602 -12.45 36.26 -9.27
N ARG A 603 -13.75 36.14 -8.94
CA ARG A 603 -14.32 36.76 -7.74
C ARG A 603 -13.57 36.36 -6.47
N LEU A 604 -13.29 35.07 -6.27
CA LEU A 604 -12.56 34.57 -5.10
C LEU A 604 -11.12 35.09 -5.02
N ILE A 605 -10.47 35.27 -6.18
CA ILE A 605 -9.10 35.79 -6.27
C ILE A 605 -9.07 37.29 -6.01
N GLU A 606 -9.94 38.05 -6.68
CA GLU A 606 -10.03 39.51 -6.55
C GLU A 606 -10.47 39.95 -5.15
N SER A 607 -11.28 39.13 -4.46
CA SER A 607 -11.66 39.37 -3.05
C SER A 607 -10.55 39.00 -2.05
N GLY A 608 -9.46 38.38 -2.49
CA GLY A 608 -8.38 37.89 -1.63
C GLY A 608 -8.73 36.64 -0.82
N GLN A 609 -9.84 35.96 -1.14
CA GLN A 609 -10.23 34.71 -0.48
C GLN A 609 -9.47 33.49 -1.02
N LEU A 610 -8.96 33.58 -2.26
CA LEU A 610 -8.15 32.54 -2.90
C LEU A 610 -6.84 33.15 -3.45
N ASP A 611 -5.71 32.77 -2.87
CA ASP A 611 -4.41 33.15 -3.42
C ASP A 611 -4.09 32.29 -4.65
N TRP A 612 -3.83 32.92 -5.79
CA TRP A 612 -3.47 32.23 -7.02
C TRP A 612 -1.98 32.40 -7.33
N ILE A 613 -1.24 31.29 -7.25
CA ILE A 613 0.20 31.22 -7.51
C ILE A 613 0.43 30.56 -8.87
N ARG A 614 1.06 31.31 -9.79
CA ARG A 614 1.39 30.83 -11.13
C ARG A 614 2.86 30.44 -11.20
N SER A 615 3.11 29.15 -11.40
CA SER A 615 4.44 28.55 -11.48
C SER A 615 4.96 28.52 -12.93
N PRO A 616 6.27 28.71 -13.16
CA PRO A 616 7.28 29.11 -12.20
C PRO A 616 7.15 30.59 -11.79
N THR A 617 7.37 30.87 -10.51
CA THR A 617 7.37 32.20 -9.91
C THR A 617 8.75 32.84 -10.04
N ALA A 618 8.80 34.08 -10.51
CA ALA A 618 10.06 34.78 -10.73
C ALA A 618 10.58 35.45 -9.44
N GLY A 619 11.83 35.16 -9.08
CA GLY A 619 12.58 35.90 -8.05
C GLY A 619 12.16 35.65 -6.60
N LEU A 620 11.23 34.71 -6.33
CA LEU A 620 10.87 34.34 -4.97
C LEU A 620 11.76 33.19 -4.46
N PRO A 621 12.38 33.33 -3.27
CA PRO A 621 13.18 32.26 -2.69
C PRO A 621 12.31 31.11 -2.18
N ILE A 622 12.89 29.90 -2.13
CA ILE A 622 12.30 28.76 -1.41
C ILE A 622 11.96 29.19 0.02
N GLY A 623 10.80 28.76 0.53
CA GLY A 623 10.30 29.14 1.84
C GLY A 623 9.30 30.29 1.83
N SER A 624 9.25 31.10 0.76
CA SER A 624 8.18 32.10 0.60
C SER A 624 6.81 31.44 0.45
N ALA A 625 5.79 31.98 1.11
CA ALA A 625 4.39 31.50 1.03
C ALA A 625 3.77 31.58 -0.39
N HIS A 626 4.46 32.26 -1.32
CA HIS A 626 4.03 32.44 -2.70
C HIS A 626 5.03 31.89 -3.72
N ALA A 627 6.08 31.17 -3.28
CA ALA A 627 7.04 30.57 -4.21
C ALA A 627 6.52 29.25 -4.77
N ALA A 628 6.73 29.07 -6.07
CA ALA A 628 6.60 27.80 -6.79
C ALA A 628 7.58 27.84 -7.97
N HIS A 629 8.40 26.82 -8.13
CA HIS A 629 9.44 26.73 -9.16
C HIS A 629 9.20 25.58 -10.15
N ALA A 630 8.23 24.70 -9.88
CA ALA A 630 7.80 23.66 -10.80
C ALA A 630 7.51 24.23 -12.20
N ASP A 631 8.10 23.65 -13.23
CA ASP A 631 7.83 24.01 -14.62
C ASP A 631 7.06 22.92 -15.40
N ARG A 632 6.88 21.75 -14.77
CA ARG A 632 6.03 20.64 -15.26
C ARG A 632 4.96 20.23 -14.28
N HIS A 633 3.88 19.63 -14.79
CA HIS A 633 2.74 19.21 -13.98
C HIS A 633 3.11 18.19 -12.90
N GLY A 634 3.98 17.25 -13.25
CA GLY A 634 4.42 16.16 -12.39
C GLY A 634 5.43 16.55 -11.31
N GLU A 635 5.88 17.82 -11.27
CA GLU A 635 6.93 18.27 -10.35
C GLU A 635 6.40 19.02 -9.12
N PHE A 636 5.10 19.33 -9.07
CA PHE A 636 4.55 20.09 -7.95
C PHE A 636 4.70 19.38 -6.60
N ASP A 637 4.62 18.05 -6.59
CA ASP A 637 4.82 17.23 -5.40
C ASP A 637 6.30 16.89 -5.18
N ASP A 638 7.24 17.53 -5.86
CA ASP A 638 8.67 17.50 -5.51
C ASP A 638 9.44 18.79 -5.72
N ASP A 639 8.70 19.87 -5.90
CA ASP A 639 9.22 21.21 -5.84
C ASP A 639 9.33 21.69 -4.39
N CYS A 640 10.57 21.90 -3.94
CA CYS A 640 10.86 22.43 -2.60
C CYS A 640 10.15 23.76 -2.35
N ALA A 641 9.96 24.59 -3.38
CA ALA A 641 9.29 25.87 -3.25
C ALA A 641 7.80 25.69 -2.93
N VAL A 642 7.07 24.84 -3.66
CA VAL A 642 5.64 24.56 -3.41
C VAL A 642 5.40 23.97 -2.02
N VAL A 643 6.23 23.01 -1.59
CA VAL A 643 6.08 22.36 -0.29
C VAL A 643 6.40 23.35 0.84
N ALA A 644 7.49 24.10 0.73
CA ALA A 644 7.84 25.11 1.72
C ALA A 644 6.81 26.26 1.77
N ALA A 645 6.26 26.67 0.62
CA ALA A 645 5.16 27.63 0.55
C ALA A 645 3.91 27.10 1.28
N THR A 646 3.58 25.82 1.10
CA THR A 646 2.47 25.18 1.81
C THR A 646 2.70 25.18 3.32
N VAL A 647 3.91 24.87 3.78
CA VAL A 647 4.29 24.95 5.20
C VAL A 647 4.18 26.37 5.73
N ALA A 648 4.66 27.37 4.98
CA ALA A 648 4.54 28.78 5.36
C ALA A 648 3.06 29.18 5.58
N ARG A 649 2.16 28.74 4.71
CA ARG A 649 0.72 29.01 4.80
C ARG A 649 0.04 28.27 5.96
N ILE A 650 0.44 27.03 6.22
CA ILE A 650 0.01 26.26 7.40
C ILE A 650 0.39 27.00 8.68
N LEU A 651 1.62 27.52 8.75
CA LEU A 651 2.15 28.27 9.89
C LEU A 651 1.69 29.74 9.96
N ASP A 652 0.94 30.21 8.95
CA ASP A 652 0.52 31.61 8.79
C ASP A 652 1.70 32.59 8.82
N ARG A 653 2.74 32.27 8.04
CA ARG A 653 3.98 33.06 7.92
C ARG A 653 4.23 33.43 6.45
N PRO A 654 4.82 34.61 6.18
CA PRO A 654 5.21 34.98 4.82
C PRO A 654 6.40 34.16 4.31
N HIS A 655 7.22 33.63 5.23
CA HIS A 655 8.41 32.86 4.90
C HIS A 655 8.73 31.81 5.99
N VAL A 656 9.29 30.67 5.58
CA VAL A 656 9.81 29.62 6.47
C VAL A 656 11.18 29.13 5.99
N ASP A 657 12.09 28.90 6.93
CA ASP A 657 13.33 28.16 6.65
C ASP A 657 13.02 26.67 6.82
N LEU A 658 12.91 25.97 5.68
CA LEU A 658 12.59 24.55 5.63
C LEU A 658 13.65 23.83 4.80
N ARG A 659 14.36 22.89 5.43
CA ARG A 659 15.33 22.04 4.74
C ARG A 659 14.63 20.81 4.20
N LEU A 660 14.30 20.84 2.91
CA LEU A 660 13.77 19.70 2.17
C LEU A 660 14.87 19.16 1.24
N GLU A 661 15.07 17.85 1.28
CA GLU A 661 15.87 17.15 0.28
C GLU A 661 14.98 16.06 -0.32
N PHE A 662 14.70 16.18 -1.62
CA PHE A 662 13.97 15.13 -2.35
C PHE A 662 14.94 14.15 -2.96
N HIS A 663 14.68 12.87 -2.71
CA HIS A 663 15.35 11.82 -3.45
C HIS A 663 14.67 11.66 -4.81
N ARG A 664 15.46 11.54 -5.88
CA ARG A 664 14.90 11.21 -7.19
C ARG A 664 14.19 9.86 -7.08
N SER A 665 12.92 9.83 -7.47
CA SER A 665 12.14 8.58 -7.55
C SER A 665 12.84 7.56 -8.45
N GLU A 666 12.52 6.27 -8.33
CA GLU A 666 13.06 5.24 -9.22
C GLU A 666 12.81 5.58 -10.70
N ALA A 667 11.63 6.13 -11.00
CA ALA A 667 11.30 6.66 -12.32
C ALA A 667 12.22 7.81 -12.73
N GLY A 668 12.52 8.75 -11.82
CA GLY A 668 13.45 9.86 -12.06
C GLY A 668 14.91 9.40 -12.23
N LEU A 669 15.36 8.37 -11.52
CA LEU A 669 16.67 7.77 -11.71
C LEU A 669 16.77 7.00 -13.03
N VAL A 670 15.71 6.31 -13.44
CA VAL A 670 15.64 5.63 -14.75
C VAL A 670 15.58 6.64 -15.89
N ALA A 671 14.81 7.72 -15.75
CA ALA A 671 14.75 8.82 -16.70
C ALA A 671 16.12 9.50 -16.85
N CYS A 672 16.76 9.85 -15.73
CA CYS A 672 18.11 10.42 -15.74
C CYS A 672 19.13 9.45 -16.35
N ARG A 673 19.06 8.15 -16.03
CA ARG A 673 19.91 7.14 -16.67
C ARG A 673 19.67 7.08 -18.18
N ARG A 674 18.42 7.13 -18.63
CA ARG A 674 18.08 7.18 -20.06
C ARG A 674 18.58 8.46 -20.73
N GLU A 675 18.45 9.61 -20.08
CA GLU A 675 18.95 10.89 -20.59
C GLU A 675 20.47 10.91 -20.69
N LEU A 676 21.18 10.44 -19.67
CA LEU A 676 22.63 10.24 -19.70
C LEU A 676 23.01 9.26 -20.82
N THR A 677 22.28 8.16 -20.98
CA THR A 677 22.54 7.17 -22.05
C THR A 677 22.33 7.78 -23.44
N HIS A 678 21.32 8.64 -23.60
CA HIS A 678 21.03 9.32 -24.87
C HIS A 678 22.03 10.45 -25.16
N ALA A 679 22.47 11.19 -24.14
CA ALA A 679 23.52 12.20 -24.27
C ALA A 679 24.84 11.55 -24.68
N LEU A 680 25.22 10.44 -24.03
CA LEU A 680 26.40 9.66 -24.38
C LEU A 680 26.32 9.02 -25.77
N ALA A 681 25.13 8.63 -26.23
CA ALA A 681 24.92 8.11 -27.58
C ALA A 681 25.04 9.21 -28.66
N ASN A 682 24.66 10.45 -28.35
CA ASN A 682 24.75 11.58 -29.26
C ASN A 682 26.16 12.18 -29.36
N GLU A 683 27.00 12.04 -28.33
CA GLU A 683 28.41 12.43 -28.38
C GLU A 683 29.29 11.42 -29.16
N ALA A 684 28.79 10.23 -29.45
CA ALA A 684 29.54 9.16 -30.11
C ALA A 684 29.50 9.18 -31.65
N VAL A 685 28.90 10.19 -32.28
CA VAL A 685 28.88 10.33 -33.75
C VAL A 685 29.77 11.50 -34.18
N PRO A 686 31.06 11.28 -34.50
CA PRO A 686 31.81 12.28 -35.24
C PRO A 686 31.18 12.42 -36.64
N ALA A 687 30.88 13.65 -37.04
CA ALA A 687 30.41 13.94 -38.39
C ALA A 687 31.42 13.40 -39.41
N PRO A 688 31.00 12.66 -40.45
CA PRO A 688 31.91 12.22 -41.49
C PRO A 688 32.41 13.44 -42.28
N PRO A 689 33.66 13.38 -42.80
CA PRO A 689 34.32 14.50 -43.48
C PRO A 689 33.64 14.93 -44.77
#